data_AF-A0A0P7B0M9-F1
#
_entry.id   AF-A0A0P7B0M9-F1
#
_cell.length_a   1.000
_cell.length_b   1.000
_cell.length_c   1.000
_cell.angle_alpha   90.00
_cell.angle_beta   90.00
_cell.angle_gamma   90.00
#
_symmetry.space_group_name_H-M   'P 1'
#
loop_
_entity.id
_entity.type
_entity.pdbx_description
1 polymer ?
#
loop_
_entity_poly.entity_id
_entity_poly.type
_entity_poly.pdbx_seq_one_letter_code
_entity_poly.pdbx_strand_id
1 'polypeptide(L)'
;MIHSQHHPVKLSRRITNLPISTTSSALAFILTSKSITTTATSTTTTATATATATSTPSSPWPPPPPSRYSLLAATIRLQNPSIGLKAMASAYSAYNGAAAASPFTVTALGRWSVLNNKLPAVDTIKSLHVYDFDNTLFKTPLPNSSLWNGPTIGTLSSQDVFVNGGWWHDNRILAATGEGADKEEQRAWDGWWNDKIVELVRLSMKQKDALCVLLTGRSEKGFADLIRKMVTAKELDFDMMGLKPQVSPSNQRFQSTMHFKQLFLEALMETYKHAEDIRVYEDRPKHTKGFRDFFAEYNRRQNAMPTRGPLTAEVVQVADTSTTLDPVVEIAEVQHMINIHNDMVSKQPPKARQNKLRIKKTVFFTGYMINAEDTKKLIKLAHIPTNLPQSELKYHGNNILICPRPCPASIMDKVGGMGSKMKWEVTGTACFENSIWAACLRPVPATAKFHTDNPSPLVVLALRKGARPIDAGKIQNWQPLPADKSFVFETFVGEKVILRIEAEDPREDAYESLFANKMAKRKHTGEDDSSNQKHTHGHYGGRNESRGYHSGGRGSGQGRGRGGNANRGFRNGARGPGKGGRGRGGGFNYRSLDDVEPKNQQGGYGTQVDYDDAHQSATQSQAPPSAPTGPSQGWGVQPPRGPAGPQGRPMGGYGASTGSDLQNYY
;
A
#
# COMPACT_ATOMS: atom_id res chain seq x y z
N MET A 1 22.30 52.28 -55.76
CA MET A 1 22.06 51.85 -57.15
C MET A 1 23.40 51.44 -57.75
N ILE A 2 23.43 50.24 -58.35
CA ILE A 2 24.53 49.63 -59.13
C ILE A 2 25.83 49.38 -58.35
N HIS A 3 26.11 48.12 -58.02
CA HIS A 3 27.34 47.44 -58.44
C HIS A 3 27.13 45.93 -58.37
N SER A 4 27.49 45.26 -59.46
CA SER A 4 27.14 43.89 -59.80
C SER A 4 28.40 43.19 -60.31
N GLN A 5 28.52 41.91 -59.91
CA GLN A 5 29.20 40.79 -60.56
C GLN A 5 30.68 40.42 -60.23
N HIS A 6 30.76 39.25 -59.57
CA HIS A 6 31.39 37.97 -59.96
C HIS A 6 32.90 37.62 -59.80
N HIS A 7 33.05 36.42 -59.19
CA HIS A 7 34.05 35.33 -59.32
C HIS A 7 35.35 35.37 -58.46
N PRO A 8 36.05 34.23 -58.18
CA PRO A 8 35.79 32.80 -58.46
C PRO A 8 36.08 31.80 -57.29
N VAL A 9 35.90 30.51 -57.62
CA VAL A 9 36.11 29.24 -56.86
C VAL A 9 37.59 28.93 -56.51
N LYS A 10 37.85 28.25 -55.38
CA LYS A 10 38.92 27.23 -55.24
C LYS A 10 38.69 26.24 -54.07
N LEU A 11 38.76 24.95 -54.40
CA LEU A 11 38.81 23.78 -53.50
C LEU A 11 40.19 23.66 -52.82
N SER A 12 40.24 23.17 -51.59
CA SER A 12 41.40 22.39 -51.09
C SER A 12 41.01 21.44 -49.94
N ARG A 13 41.46 20.19 -50.05
CA ARG A 13 41.31 19.10 -49.06
C ARG A 13 42.38 19.20 -47.96
N ARG A 14 42.04 18.87 -46.72
CA ARG A 14 42.99 18.25 -45.76
C ARG A 14 42.28 17.27 -44.83
N ILE A 15 42.88 16.09 -44.76
CA ILE A 15 42.65 14.97 -43.85
C ILE A 15 43.44 15.25 -42.57
N THR A 16 42.91 14.93 -41.37
CA THR A 16 43.59 14.19 -40.28
C THR A 16 42.72 14.07 -39.01
N ASN A 17 42.56 12.82 -38.57
CA ASN A 17 42.63 12.29 -37.19
C ASN A 17 41.61 12.74 -36.13
N LEU A 18 40.67 11.83 -35.85
CA LEU A 18 39.89 11.72 -34.61
C LEU A 18 40.64 10.83 -33.60
N PRO A 19 40.69 11.19 -32.30
CA PRO A 19 40.96 10.23 -31.24
C PRO A 19 39.66 9.76 -30.59
N ILE A 20 39.63 8.45 -30.31
CA ILE A 20 38.72 7.77 -29.40
C ILE A 20 39.14 8.07 -27.96
N SER A 21 38.21 8.41 -27.06
CA SER A 21 38.36 8.12 -25.64
C SER A 21 37.03 8.11 -24.89
N THR A 22 36.81 6.98 -24.24
CA THR A 22 35.94 6.64 -23.12
C THR A 22 36.09 7.52 -21.88
N THR A 23 34.99 7.74 -21.14
CA THR A 23 34.85 7.91 -19.66
C THR A 23 33.34 8.17 -19.39
N SER A 24 32.52 7.35 -18.72
CA SER A 24 32.49 6.94 -17.30
C SER A 24 32.73 8.06 -16.29
N SER A 25 31.66 8.53 -15.63
CA SER A 25 31.61 9.15 -14.28
C SER A 25 30.12 9.38 -13.95
N ALA A 26 29.52 8.73 -12.94
CA ALA A 26 29.69 8.94 -11.50
C ALA A 26 29.43 10.42 -11.12
N LEU A 27 28.22 10.71 -10.64
CA LEU A 27 27.88 12.00 -10.02
C LEU A 27 27.54 11.75 -8.56
N ALA A 28 28.49 12.13 -7.70
CA ALA A 28 28.32 12.27 -6.27
C ALA A 28 27.64 13.63 -5.97
N PHE A 29 26.64 13.60 -5.10
CA PHE A 29 25.97 14.77 -4.56
C PHE A 29 26.88 15.49 -3.55
N ILE A 30 27.10 16.80 -3.74
CA ILE A 30 27.66 17.70 -2.74
C ILE A 30 26.53 18.61 -2.24
N LEU A 31 26.21 18.48 -0.95
CA LEU A 31 25.37 19.38 -0.18
C LEU A 31 26.14 20.68 0.09
N THR A 32 25.71 21.80 -0.50
CA THR A 32 26.13 23.13 -0.08
C THR A 32 25.13 23.70 0.92
N SER A 33 25.56 23.79 2.17
CA SER A 33 24.91 24.56 3.24
C SER A 33 25.12 26.06 3.03
N LYS A 34 24.04 26.84 3.08
CA LYS A 34 24.11 28.31 3.15
C LYS A 34 24.17 28.72 4.62
N SER A 35 25.33 29.21 5.06
CA SER A 35 25.48 29.89 6.35
C SER A 35 25.14 31.38 6.20
N ILE A 36 24.15 31.84 6.97
CA ILE A 36 23.85 33.27 7.15
C ILE A 36 24.90 33.84 8.11
N THR A 37 25.57 34.91 7.65
CA THR A 37 26.57 35.66 8.40
C THR A 37 25.88 36.79 9.14
N THR A 38 25.94 36.79 10.47
CA THR A 38 25.59 37.95 11.29
C THR A 38 26.81 38.36 12.10
N THR A 39 27.30 39.55 11.76
CA THR A 39 28.36 40.32 12.42
C THR A 39 28.07 40.53 13.91
N ALA A 40 29.05 40.20 14.76
CA ALA A 40 29.15 40.76 16.11
C ALA A 40 30.62 41.00 16.48
N THR A 41 30.79 42.16 17.11
CA THR A 41 31.98 42.92 17.45
C THR A 41 32.95 42.23 18.41
N SER A 42 34.23 42.52 18.19
CA SER A 42 35.40 42.17 19.00
C SER A 42 35.41 42.83 20.39
N THR A 43 35.78 42.06 21.42
CA THR A 43 36.52 42.59 22.58
C THR A 43 37.46 41.53 23.13
N THR A 44 38.73 41.93 23.20
CA THR A 44 39.92 41.20 23.64
C THR A 44 39.97 41.07 25.16
N THR A 45 40.30 39.89 25.69
CA THR A 45 41.04 39.80 26.97
C THR A 45 41.81 38.48 27.05
N THR A 46 43.12 38.61 27.19
CA THR A 46 44.15 37.58 27.43
C THR A 46 44.16 37.11 28.88
N ALA A 47 44.38 35.81 29.12
CA ALA A 47 45.12 35.32 30.29
C ALA A 47 45.67 33.89 30.06
N THR A 48 46.89 33.69 30.52
CA THR A 48 47.85 32.60 30.28
C THR A 48 47.92 31.58 31.43
N ALA A 49 48.54 30.43 31.14
CA ALA A 49 49.19 29.44 32.04
C ALA A 49 48.24 28.40 32.72
N THR A 50 48.59 27.13 32.94
CA THR A 50 49.89 26.44 33.08
C THR A 50 49.73 24.92 32.90
N ALA A 51 50.82 24.22 32.55
CA ALA A 51 50.92 22.78 32.35
C ALA A 51 51.10 21.96 33.65
N THR A 52 50.78 20.66 33.61
CA THR A 52 51.61 19.60 34.24
C THR A 52 51.32 18.22 33.64
N ALA A 53 52.38 17.43 33.48
CA ALA A 53 52.47 16.12 32.84
C ALA A 53 52.93 15.04 33.84
N THR A 54 52.58 13.78 33.60
CA THR A 54 53.24 12.54 34.11
C THR A 54 52.82 11.37 33.19
N SER A 55 53.66 10.88 32.27
CA SER A 55 54.72 9.84 32.39
C SER A 55 54.24 8.36 32.48
N THR A 56 54.26 7.69 31.30
CA THR A 56 54.68 6.30 30.89
C THR A 56 55.18 5.26 31.92
N PRO A 57 55.24 3.91 31.68
CA PRO A 57 55.72 3.28 30.42
C PRO A 57 55.28 1.84 29.96
N SER A 58 55.53 1.58 28.66
CA SER A 58 56.08 0.39 27.95
C SER A 58 55.49 -1.06 28.01
N SER A 59 54.94 -1.49 26.85
CA SER A 59 55.10 -2.73 26.01
C SER A 59 56.04 -3.89 26.45
N PRO A 60 55.86 -5.18 26.01
CA PRO A 60 55.82 -5.59 24.58
C PRO A 60 54.99 -6.86 24.15
N TRP A 61 54.83 -7.04 22.83
CA TRP A 61 54.31 -8.22 22.06
C TRP A 61 55.50 -9.13 21.58
N PRO A 62 55.32 -10.23 20.79
CA PRO A 62 54.46 -11.45 20.86
C PRO A 62 55.27 -12.76 20.58
N PRO A 63 54.63 -13.95 20.37
CA PRO A 63 54.78 -14.67 19.06
C PRO A 63 53.55 -15.52 18.59
N PRO A 64 53.59 -16.16 17.38
CA PRO A 64 52.42 -16.55 16.55
C PRO A 64 52.11 -18.10 16.54
N PRO A 65 51.22 -18.64 15.66
CA PRO A 65 50.48 -19.91 15.87
C PRO A 65 51.11 -21.13 15.15
N PRO A 66 50.60 -22.36 15.33
CA PRO A 66 50.92 -23.47 14.45
C PRO A 66 49.83 -23.76 13.41
N SER A 67 50.27 -24.10 12.20
CA SER A 67 49.46 -24.57 11.07
C SER A 67 49.86 -25.99 10.66
N ARG A 68 48.85 -26.78 10.27
CA ARG A 68 48.78 -27.82 9.19
C ARG A 68 49.80 -28.96 9.13
N TYR A 69 49.25 -30.18 9.03
CA TYR A 69 49.50 -31.29 8.07
C TYR A 69 48.45 -32.37 8.41
N SER A 70 47.88 -33.23 7.56
CA SER A 70 47.72 -33.38 6.11
C SER A 70 46.94 -34.71 5.89
N LEU A 71 46.10 -34.76 4.86
CA LEU A 71 45.79 -35.91 3.99
C LEU A 71 45.50 -37.30 4.61
N LEU A 72 44.29 -37.82 4.36
CA LEU A 72 44.09 -38.96 3.44
C LEU A 72 42.59 -39.28 3.25
N ALA A 73 42.22 -39.44 1.99
CA ALA A 73 40.94 -39.97 1.56
C ALA A 73 40.97 -41.51 1.63
N ALA A 74 39.88 -42.12 2.09
CA ALA A 74 39.54 -43.51 1.76
C ALA A 74 38.03 -43.70 1.78
N THR A 75 37.51 -44.08 0.63
CA THR A 75 36.12 -44.40 0.31
C THR A 75 35.81 -45.82 0.77
N ILE A 76 34.81 -46.01 1.65
CA ILE A 76 34.15 -47.32 1.83
C ILE A 76 32.63 -47.11 1.91
N ARG A 77 31.94 -47.53 0.85
CA ARG A 77 30.54 -47.93 0.86
C ARG A 77 30.41 -49.15 1.77
N LEU A 78 29.47 -49.16 2.71
CA LEU A 78 28.74 -50.35 3.14
C LEU A 78 27.47 -49.96 3.92
N GLN A 79 26.51 -50.87 3.89
CA GLN A 79 25.09 -50.71 4.20
C GLN A 79 24.80 -50.39 5.67
N ASN A 80 23.71 -49.66 5.92
CA ASN A 80 23.20 -49.37 7.25
C ASN A 80 21.95 -50.23 7.53
N PRO A 81 21.97 -51.16 8.50
CA PRO A 81 20.78 -51.82 9.00
C PRO A 81 20.16 -51.03 10.17
N SER A 82 18.86 -50.79 10.07
CA SER A 82 17.82 -50.82 11.11
C SER A 82 18.14 -50.45 12.58
N ILE A 83 17.35 -49.48 13.08
CA ILE A 83 16.66 -49.45 14.40
C ILE A 83 17.50 -49.07 15.64
N GLY A 84 17.05 -48.03 16.36
CA GLY A 84 17.16 -48.01 17.83
C GLY A 84 17.98 -46.92 18.54
N LEU A 85 17.90 -45.64 18.16
CA LEU A 85 18.52 -44.54 18.94
C LEU A 85 17.55 -43.44 19.43
N LYS A 86 16.23 -43.64 19.29
CA LYS A 86 15.20 -42.73 19.84
C LYS A 86 14.70 -43.11 21.25
N ALA A 87 15.20 -44.20 21.85
CA ALA A 87 14.73 -44.68 23.14
C ALA A 87 15.64 -44.32 24.34
N MET A 88 16.86 -43.82 24.11
CA MET A 88 17.84 -43.59 25.20
C MET A 88 17.94 -42.14 25.69
N ALA A 89 17.31 -41.16 25.01
CA ALA A 89 17.17 -39.80 25.54
C ALA A 89 15.91 -39.63 26.41
N SER A 90 15.04 -40.65 26.47
CA SER A 90 13.78 -40.64 27.24
C SER A 90 13.88 -41.36 28.59
N ALA A 91 15.00 -42.03 28.89
CA ALA A 91 15.15 -42.84 30.10
C ALA A 91 15.95 -42.15 31.23
N TYR A 92 16.68 -41.07 30.94
CA TYR A 92 17.46 -40.33 31.96
C TYR A 92 16.67 -39.23 32.68
N SER A 93 15.51 -38.82 32.16
CA SER A 93 14.59 -37.89 32.85
C SER A 93 13.60 -38.59 33.80
N ALA A 94 13.63 -39.92 33.89
CA ALA A 94 12.69 -40.69 34.69
C ALA A 94 13.14 -40.93 36.15
N TYR A 95 14.35 -40.52 36.53
CA TYR A 95 14.90 -40.80 37.88
C TYR A 95 15.28 -39.57 38.72
N ASN A 96 15.11 -38.35 38.20
CA ASN A 96 15.16 -37.13 39.01
C ASN A 96 13.78 -36.48 38.95
N GLY A 97 13.02 -36.61 40.04
CA GLY A 97 11.67 -36.05 40.21
C GLY A 97 11.62 -34.52 40.21
N ALA A 98 11.93 -33.90 39.07
CA ALA A 98 11.47 -32.57 38.76
C ALA A 98 10.07 -32.71 38.15
N ALA A 99 9.03 -32.40 38.92
CA ALA A 99 7.70 -32.17 38.36
C ALA A 99 7.86 -31.27 37.13
N ALA A 100 7.40 -31.74 35.96
CA ALA A 100 7.46 -30.96 34.74
C ALA A 100 6.75 -29.62 35.00
N ALA A 101 7.53 -28.54 35.17
CA ALA A 101 6.99 -27.23 35.48
C ALA A 101 5.99 -26.85 34.40
N SER A 102 4.81 -26.34 34.79
CA SER A 102 3.80 -25.85 33.86
C SER A 102 4.46 -24.93 32.83
N PRO A 103 4.23 -25.11 31.52
CA PRO A 103 4.81 -24.22 30.51
C PRO A 103 4.28 -22.78 30.61
N PHE A 104 3.19 -22.58 31.35
CA PHE A 104 2.51 -21.30 31.55
C PHE A 104 2.95 -20.67 32.88
N THR A 105 4.08 -19.96 32.85
CA THR A 105 4.58 -19.16 33.96
C THR A 105 4.84 -17.74 33.49
N VAL A 106 4.83 -16.78 34.42
CA VAL A 106 5.15 -15.38 34.14
C VAL A 106 6.52 -15.24 33.46
N THR A 107 7.51 -16.01 33.89
CA THR A 107 8.85 -16.05 33.28
C THR A 107 8.82 -16.56 31.84
N ALA A 108 8.04 -17.61 31.56
CA ALA A 108 7.91 -18.14 30.21
C ALA A 108 7.14 -17.18 29.29
N LEU A 109 6.09 -16.54 29.82
CA LEU A 109 5.30 -15.52 29.12
C LEU A 109 6.15 -14.29 28.77
N GLY A 110 7.05 -13.87 29.66
CA GLY A 110 7.98 -12.76 29.43
C GLY A 110 8.83 -12.93 28.17
N ARG A 111 9.11 -14.16 27.73
CA ARG A 111 9.87 -14.44 26.49
C ARG A 111 9.14 -14.06 25.20
N TRP A 112 7.84 -13.80 25.28
CA TRP A 112 7.06 -13.28 24.15
C TRP A 112 7.10 -11.75 24.06
N SER A 113 7.56 -11.07 25.11
CA SER A 113 7.61 -9.62 25.16
C SER A 113 8.98 -9.11 24.72
N VAL A 114 8.99 -8.05 23.92
CA VAL A 114 10.23 -7.30 23.65
C VAL A 114 10.60 -6.37 24.81
N LEU A 115 9.71 -6.20 25.81
CA LEU A 115 10.01 -5.46 27.03
C LEU A 115 10.69 -6.37 28.06
N ASN A 116 11.64 -5.82 28.80
CA ASN A 116 12.30 -6.50 29.93
C ASN A 116 11.64 -6.15 31.27
N ASN A 117 10.35 -5.83 31.27
CA ASN A 117 9.61 -5.44 32.45
C ASN A 117 9.32 -6.65 33.34
N LYS A 118 9.35 -6.46 34.65
CA LYS A 118 8.86 -7.47 35.60
C LYS A 118 7.34 -7.51 35.50
N LEU A 119 6.82 -8.58 34.93
CA LEU A 119 5.39 -8.77 34.77
C LEU A 119 4.67 -8.91 36.13
N PRO A 120 3.41 -8.44 36.25
CA PRO A 120 2.60 -8.59 37.45
C PRO A 120 2.40 -10.05 37.86
N ALA A 121 2.15 -10.26 39.15
CA ALA A 121 1.87 -11.59 39.69
C ALA A 121 0.53 -12.14 39.16
N VAL A 122 0.41 -13.46 39.08
CA VAL A 122 -0.73 -14.13 38.44
C VAL A 122 -2.06 -13.87 39.16
N ASP A 123 -2.00 -13.75 40.48
CA ASP A 123 -3.13 -13.53 41.37
C ASP A 123 -3.64 -12.08 41.41
N THR A 124 -2.83 -11.12 40.94
CA THR A 124 -3.21 -9.70 40.93
C THR A 124 -4.00 -9.31 39.69
N ILE A 125 -3.94 -10.10 38.61
CA ILE A 125 -4.55 -9.75 37.33
C ILE A 125 -5.91 -10.44 37.16
N LYS A 126 -6.92 -9.62 36.87
CA LYS A 126 -8.32 -9.97 36.64
C LYS A 126 -8.81 -9.66 35.24
N SER A 127 -8.20 -8.73 34.53
CA SER A 127 -8.58 -8.39 33.16
C SER A 127 -7.37 -8.37 32.22
N LEU A 128 -7.57 -8.79 30.98
CA LEU A 128 -6.54 -8.77 29.93
C LEU A 128 -6.94 -7.79 28.84
N HIS A 129 -6.17 -6.73 28.62
CA HIS A 129 -6.44 -5.73 27.59
C HIS A 129 -5.36 -5.79 26.50
N VAL A 130 -5.76 -6.17 25.29
CA VAL A 130 -4.85 -6.41 24.16
C VAL A 130 -5.18 -5.44 23.03
N TYR A 131 -4.18 -4.65 22.63
CA TYR A 131 -4.29 -3.64 21.59
C TYR A 131 -3.42 -4.02 20.39
N ASP A 132 -4.03 -4.20 19.22
CA ASP A 132 -3.26 -4.27 17.99
C ASP A 132 -2.60 -2.92 17.66
N PHE A 133 -1.47 -2.97 16.95
CA PHE A 133 -0.72 -1.77 16.61
C PHE A 133 -1.18 -1.14 15.29
N ASP A 134 -0.97 -1.84 14.17
CA ASP A 134 -1.14 -1.29 12.82
C ASP A 134 -2.62 -0.99 12.53
N ASN A 135 -2.96 0.27 12.27
CA ASN A 135 -4.30 0.80 11.96
C ASN A 135 -5.36 0.65 13.07
N THR A 136 -4.96 0.04 14.19
CA THR A 136 -5.74 -0.01 15.43
C THR A 136 -5.33 1.12 16.37
N LEU A 137 -4.11 1.03 16.94
CA LEU A 137 -3.54 2.04 17.84
C LEU A 137 -2.84 3.17 17.07
N PHE A 138 -2.13 2.83 15.99
CA PHE A 138 -1.32 3.74 15.19
C PHE A 138 -1.76 3.72 13.73
N LYS A 139 -1.93 4.89 13.11
CA LYS A 139 -2.33 5.06 11.70
C LYS A 139 -1.16 4.73 10.79
N THR A 140 -0.92 3.45 10.57
CA THR A 140 0.20 2.99 9.77
C THR A 140 -0.10 3.29 8.29
N PRO A 141 0.81 3.97 7.56
CA PRO A 141 0.58 4.28 6.16
C PRO A 141 0.30 3.04 5.31
N LEU A 142 -0.71 3.12 4.44
CA LEU A 142 -0.98 2.18 3.37
C LEU A 142 -0.34 2.65 2.05
N PRO A 143 -0.02 1.75 1.12
CA PRO A 143 0.38 2.14 -0.23
C PRO A 143 -0.66 3.04 -0.89
N ASN A 144 -0.22 4.16 -1.47
CA ASN A 144 -1.10 5.16 -2.05
C ASN A 144 -1.69 4.69 -3.38
N SER A 145 -3.02 4.47 -3.41
CA SER A 145 -3.74 4.01 -4.59
C SER A 145 -3.88 5.05 -5.70
N SER A 146 -3.63 6.33 -5.40
CA SER A 146 -3.51 7.38 -6.40
C SER A 146 -2.13 7.37 -7.09
N LEU A 147 -1.11 6.79 -6.45
CA LEU A 147 0.24 6.65 -7.02
C LEU A 147 0.44 5.31 -7.72
N TRP A 148 0.07 4.21 -7.08
CA TRP A 148 0.40 2.86 -7.55
C TRP A 148 -0.81 2.17 -8.15
N ASN A 149 -0.57 1.42 -9.23
CA ASN A 149 -1.64 0.59 -9.79
C ASN A 149 -2.03 -0.56 -8.85
N GLY A 150 -3.25 -1.08 -9.00
CA GLY A 150 -3.77 -2.14 -8.13
C GLY A 150 -2.84 -3.36 -8.01
N PRO A 151 -2.30 -3.91 -9.11
CA PRO A 151 -1.32 -5.00 -9.05
C PRO A 151 -0.04 -4.65 -8.28
N THR A 152 0.44 -3.41 -8.38
CA THR A 152 1.61 -2.94 -7.65
C THR A 152 1.33 -2.80 -6.16
N ILE A 153 0.12 -2.37 -5.77
CA ILE A 153 -0.28 -2.38 -4.34
C ILE A 153 -0.21 -3.81 -3.79
N GLY A 154 -0.72 -4.81 -4.53
CA GLY A 154 -0.60 -6.21 -4.15
C GLY A 154 0.86 -6.69 -4.07
N THR A 155 1.70 -6.22 -5.00
CA THR A 155 3.14 -6.52 -5.03
C THR A 155 3.86 -5.92 -3.82
N LEU A 156 3.61 -4.65 -3.50
CA LEU A 156 4.16 -3.94 -2.35
C LEU A 156 3.72 -4.61 -1.05
N SER A 157 2.46 -5.03 -0.94
CA SER A 157 1.97 -5.71 0.26
C SER A 157 2.58 -7.10 0.45
N SER A 158 3.06 -7.76 -0.60
CA SER A 158 3.55 -9.14 -0.54
C SER A 158 4.95 -9.27 0.06
N GLN A 159 5.12 -10.24 0.95
CA GLN A 159 6.45 -10.58 1.48
C GLN A 159 7.40 -11.20 0.44
N ASP A 160 6.89 -11.93 -0.55
CA ASP A 160 7.72 -12.83 -1.37
C ASP A 160 8.30 -12.18 -2.64
N VAL A 161 7.81 -11.00 -3.03
CA VAL A 161 8.28 -10.32 -4.25
C VAL A 161 9.61 -9.61 -4.03
N PHE A 162 9.80 -8.99 -2.87
CA PHE A 162 11.04 -8.32 -2.50
C PHE A 162 11.92 -9.24 -1.66
N VAL A 163 13.21 -9.35 -1.97
CA VAL A 163 14.15 -10.21 -1.21
C VAL A 163 14.21 -9.83 0.27
N ASN A 164 14.04 -8.54 0.58
CA ASN A 164 14.02 -7.98 1.93
C ASN A 164 12.60 -7.86 2.54
N GLY A 165 11.58 -8.41 1.88
CA GLY A 165 10.18 -8.27 2.25
C GLY A 165 9.53 -6.98 1.72
N GLY A 166 8.20 -7.00 1.62
CA GLY A 166 7.39 -5.87 1.15
C GLY A 166 7.10 -4.81 2.23
N TRP A 167 6.08 -3.99 1.96
CA TRP A 167 5.61 -2.84 2.73
C TRP A 167 5.47 -3.10 4.24
N TRP A 168 4.93 -4.26 4.60
CA TRP A 168 4.69 -4.63 6.01
C TRP A 168 5.94 -5.17 6.73
N HIS A 169 7.03 -5.40 6.01
CA HIS A 169 8.26 -6.00 6.52
C HIS A 169 9.44 -5.03 6.51
N ASP A 170 9.29 -3.91 5.82
CA ASP A 170 10.28 -2.86 5.76
C ASP A 170 10.03 -1.81 6.85
N ASN A 171 10.94 -1.71 7.82
CA ASN A 171 10.79 -0.77 8.92
C ASN A 171 10.94 0.70 8.49
N ARG A 172 11.58 0.95 7.34
CA ARG A 172 11.78 2.29 6.79
C ARG A 172 10.47 2.93 6.39
N ILE A 173 9.51 2.14 5.90
CA ILE A 173 8.16 2.58 5.57
C ILE A 173 7.44 3.13 6.80
N LEU A 174 7.50 2.42 7.93
CA LEU A 174 6.93 2.90 9.18
C LEU A 174 7.71 4.11 9.72
N ALA A 175 9.04 4.09 9.61
CA ALA A 175 9.90 5.20 10.05
C ALA A 175 9.72 6.47 9.22
N ALA A 176 9.31 6.37 7.96
CA ALA A 176 9.05 7.48 7.06
C ALA A 176 7.71 8.18 7.31
N THR A 177 6.92 7.69 8.28
CA THR A 177 5.67 8.33 8.70
C THR A 177 5.90 9.79 9.09
N GLY A 178 4.97 10.68 8.70
CA GLY A 178 5.08 12.12 8.95
C GLY A 178 6.26 12.75 8.20
N GLU A 179 7.08 13.51 8.92
CA GLU A 179 8.34 14.04 8.38
C GLU A 179 9.56 13.11 8.63
N GLY A 180 9.33 11.86 9.00
CA GLY A 180 10.35 10.87 9.33
C GLY A 180 10.64 10.78 10.82
N ALA A 181 11.14 9.60 11.24
CA ALA A 181 11.25 9.20 12.64
C ALA A 181 11.99 10.20 13.53
N ASP A 182 13.10 10.79 13.08
CA ASP A 182 13.91 11.71 13.90
C ASP A 182 13.13 12.98 14.31
N LYS A 183 12.26 13.48 13.43
CA LYS A 183 11.42 14.65 13.70
C LYS A 183 10.14 14.27 14.44
N GLU A 184 9.52 13.16 14.04
CA GLU A 184 8.26 12.71 14.63
C GLU A 184 8.44 12.17 16.06
N GLU A 185 9.60 11.61 16.40
CA GLU A 185 9.91 11.17 17.77
C GLU A 185 9.79 12.32 18.77
N GLN A 186 10.26 13.51 18.41
CA GLN A 186 10.17 14.73 19.24
C GLN A 186 8.73 15.21 19.46
N ARG A 187 7.83 14.84 18.55
CA ARG A 187 6.41 15.21 18.59
C ARG A 187 5.54 14.04 19.02
N ALA A 188 6.14 12.92 19.41
CA ALA A 188 5.48 11.66 19.69
C ALA A 188 4.50 11.24 18.56
N TRP A 189 4.87 11.45 17.29
CA TRP A 189 4.04 11.19 16.12
C TRP A 189 2.62 11.76 16.25
N ASP A 190 2.49 13.03 16.69
CA ASP A 190 1.19 13.64 16.90
C ASP A 190 0.31 13.64 15.63
N GLY A 191 -0.99 13.41 15.79
CA GLY A 191 -1.93 13.22 14.68
C GLY A 191 -1.93 11.83 14.03
N TRP A 192 -0.90 11.01 14.25
CA TRP A 192 -0.81 9.64 13.72
C TRP A 192 -1.35 8.56 14.66
N TRP A 193 -1.70 8.90 15.89
CA TRP A 193 -2.34 7.96 16.81
C TRP A 193 -3.86 7.95 16.64
N ASN A 194 -4.48 6.83 17.00
CA ASN A 194 -5.92 6.77 17.23
C ASN A 194 -6.20 7.20 18.68
N ASP A 195 -6.49 8.48 18.90
CA ASP A 195 -6.58 9.08 20.24
C ASP A 195 -7.61 8.38 21.15
N LYS A 196 -8.69 7.83 20.58
CA LYS A 196 -9.67 7.04 21.33
C LYS A 196 -9.08 5.75 21.88
N ILE A 197 -8.26 5.06 21.09
CA ILE A 197 -7.57 3.84 21.52
C ILE A 197 -6.44 4.18 22.49
N VAL A 198 -5.72 5.29 22.28
CA VAL A 198 -4.73 5.80 23.24
C VAL A 198 -5.36 6.08 24.61
N GLU A 199 -6.56 6.67 24.64
CA GLU A 199 -7.29 6.89 25.89
C GLU A 199 -7.63 5.56 26.60
N LEU A 200 -8.08 4.55 25.86
CA LEU A 200 -8.33 3.21 26.41
C LEU A 200 -7.07 2.54 26.95
N VAL A 201 -5.94 2.69 26.27
CA VAL A 201 -4.63 2.22 26.77
C VAL A 201 -4.29 2.91 28.09
N ARG A 202 -4.44 4.24 28.17
CA ARG A 202 -4.18 5.01 29.41
C ARG A 202 -5.12 4.63 30.55
N LEU A 203 -6.38 4.30 30.26
CA LEU A 203 -7.30 3.77 31.26
C LEU A 203 -6.85 2.39 31.75
N SER A 204 -6.40 1.53 30.84
CA SER A 204 -5.82 0.22 31.18
C SER A 204 -4.58 0.32 32.05
N MET A 205 -3.66 1.24 31.75
CA MET A 205 -2.45 1.50 32.55
C MET A 205 -2.77 1.93 34.00
N LYS A 206 -3.93 2.55 34.23
CA LYS A 206 -4.37 2.96 35.57
C LYS A 206 -5.02 1.81 36.35
N GLN A 207 -5.56 0.82 35.65
CA GLN A 207 -6.26 -0.31 36.24
C GLN A 207 -5.24 -1.34 36.76
N LYS A 208 -5.11 -1.44 38.10
CA LYS A 208 -4.07 -2.24 38.76
C LYS A 208 -4.26 -3.75 38.64
N ASP A 209 -5.47 -4.18 38.34
CA ASP A 209 -5.83 -5.58 38.10
C ASP A 209 -5.98 -5.90 36.60
N ALA A 210 -5.57 -5.01 35.71
CA ALA A 210 -5.49 -5.29 34.28
C ALA A 210 -4.05 -5.46 33.82
N LEU A 211 -3.84 -6.39 32.89
CA LEU A 211 -2.60 -6.47 32.13
C LEU A 211 -2.78 -5.74 30.79
N CYS A 212 -1.98 -4.70 30.54
CA CYS A 212 -2.02 -3.90 29.34
C CYS A 212 -0.99 -4.40 28.31
N VAL A 213 -1.46 -4.88 27.17
CA VAL A 213 -0.64 -5.56 26.16
C VAL A 213 -0.77 -4.89 24.80
N LEU A 214 0.36 -4.59 24.17
CA LEU A 214 0.45 -4.29 22.74
C LEU A 214 0.80 -5.57 21.98
N LEU A 215 0.09 -5.88 20.90
CA LEU A 215 0.30 -7.10 20.11
C LEU A 215 0.29 -6.79 18.61
N THR A 216 1.40 -7.02 17.89
CA THR A 216 1.47 -6.75 16.45
C THR A 216 2.02 -7.94 15.66
N GLY A 217 1.57 -8.08 14.42
CA GLY A 217 2.13 -9.03 13.46
C GLY A 217 3.51 -8.67 12.92
N ARG A 218 4.00 -7.43 13.17
CA ARG A 218 5.32 -6.96 12.76
C ARG A 218 6.42 -7.84 13.36
N SER A 219 7.49 -8.06 12.60
CA SER A 219 8.59 -8.91 13.04
C SER A 219 9.39 -8.24 14.15
N GLU A 220 9.68 -8.96 15.22
CA GLU A 220 10.50 -8.48 16.34
C GLU A 220 11.85 -7.90 15.87
N LYS A 221 12.62 -8.70 15.12
CA LYS A 221 13.96 -8.32 14.64
C LYS A 221 14.00 -7.01 13.84
N GLY A 222 12.92 -6.67 13.12
CA GLY A 222 12.87 -5.49 12.26
C GLY A 222 12.28 -4.25 12.93
N PHE A 223 11.40 -4.43 13.91
CA PHE A 223 10.50 -3.36 14.37
C PHE A 223 10.54 -3.10 15.88
N ALA A 224 11.14 -3.98 16.70
CA ALA A 224 11.11 -3.83 18.16
C ALA A 224 11.63 -2.48 18.63
N ASP A 225 12.77 -2.03 18.10
CA ASP A 225 13.37 -0.75 18.51
C ASP A 225 12.52 0.45 18.09
N LEU A 226 12.02 0.45 16.84
CA LEU A 226 11.19 1.55 16.33
C LEU A 226 9.87 1.66 17.08
N ILE A 227 9.12 0.55 17.22
CA ILE A 227 7.83 0.57 17.92
C ILE A 227 8.01 0.95 19.39
N ARG A 228 9.08 0.46 20.05
CA ARG A 228 9.41 0.86 21.42
C ARG A 228 9.62 2.37 21.53
N LYS A 229 10.42 2.97 20.64
CA LYS A 229 10.61 4.43 20.59
C LYS A 229 9.28 5.17 20.44
N MET A 230 8.42 4.71 19.53
CA MET A 230 7.12 5.33 19.27
C MET A 230 6.21 5.32 20.50
N VAL A 231 6.07 4.17 21.17
CA VAL A 231 5.20 4.08 22.37
C VAL A 231 5.80 4.81 23.56
N THR A 232 7.13 4.80 23.73
CA THR A 232 7.83 5.55 24.77
C THR A 232 7.65 7.07 24.57
N ALA A 233 7.82 7.57 23.34
CA ALA A 233 7.59 8.98 23.04
C ALA A 233 6.15 9.42 23.32
N LYS A 234 5.17 8.52 23.12
CA LYS A 234 3.75 8.76 23.42
C LYS A 234 3.37 8.51 24.89
N GLU A 235 4.34 8.16 25.74
CA GLU A 235 4.16 7.85 27.16
C GLU A 235 3.15 6.70 27.39
N LEU A 236 3.18 5.70 26.51
CA LEU A 236 2.35 4.50 26.63
C LEU A 236 3.20 3.36 27.22
N ASP A 237 3.05 3.17 28.53
CA ASP A 237 3.78 2.16 29.30
C ASP A 237 2.96 0.86 29.36
N PHE A 238 3.21 -0.02 28.40
CA PHE A 238 2.61 -1.35 28.35
C PHE A 238 3.34 -2.32 29.28
N ASP A 239 2.61 -3.25 29.91
CA ASP A 239 3.23 -4.35 30.65
C ASP A 239 3.97 -5.31 29.69
N MET A 240 3.40 -5.50 28.50
CA MET A 240 3.93 -6.39 27.47
C MET A 240 3.81 -5.80 26.07
N MET A 241 4.83 -6.06 25.24
CA MET A 241 4.79 -5.79 23.80
C MET A 241 5.13 -7.06 23.03
N GLY A 242 4.11 -7.73 22.50
CA GLY A 242 4.24 -8.92 21.67
C GLY A 242 4.44 -8.57 20.20
N LEU A 243 5.66 -8.68 19.70
CA LEU A 243 5.96 -8.66 18.26
C LEU A 243 6.16 -10.10 17.78
N LYS A 244 6.03 -10.35 16.47
CA LYS A 244 6.16 -11.69 15.90
C LYS A 244 7.64 -12.14 15.89
N PRO A 245 8.05 -13.14 16.68
CA PRO A 245 9.40 -13.68 16.61
C PRO A 245 9.55 -14.58 15.37
N GLN A 246 10.79 -14.97 15.05
CA GLN A 246 11.04 -15.92 13.94
C GLN A 246 10.45 -17.30 14.21
N VAL A 247 10.49 -17.72 15.47
CA VAL A 247 9.92 -18.97 16.00
C VAL A 247 9.30 -18.67 17.36
N SER A 248 8.31 -19.45 17.79
CA SER A 248 7.78 -19.34 19.15
C SER A 248 8.86 -19.61 20.19
N PRO A 249 8.65 -19.23 21.47
CA PRO A 249 9.52 -19.65 22.58
C PRO A 249 9.63 -21.17 22.74
N SER A 250 8.70 -21.94 22.18
CA SER A 250 8.73 -23.41 22.08
C SER A 250 9.36 -23.93 20.78
N ASN A 251 10.00 -23.06 19.99
CA ASN A 251 10.68 -23.35 18.72
C ASN A 251 9.75 -23.81 17.58
N GLN A 252 8.48 -23.43 17.62
CA GLN A 252 7.49 -23.69 16.57
C GLN A 252 7.50 -22.56 15.53
N ARG A 253 7.43 -22.92 14.24
CA ARG A 253 7.22 -21.93 13.17
C ARG A 253 5.76 -21.51 13.09
N PHE A 254 5.54 -20.20 12.89
CA PHE A 254 4.21 -19.66 12.69
C PHE A 254 3.73 -19.87 11.26
N GLN A 255 2.48 -20.32 11.11
CA GLN A 255 1.86 -20.51 9.79
C GLN A 255 1.28 -19.20 9.23
N SER A 256 0.87 -18.29 10.11
CA SER A 256 0.28 -17.00 9.78
C SER A 256 0.41 -16.04 10.96
N THR A 257 0.13 -14.75 10.74
CA THR A 257 0.05 -13.73 11.80
C THR A 257 -1.06 -14.06 12.78
N MET A 258 -2.21 -14.52 12.28
CA MET A 258 -3.32 -14.98 13.12
C MET A 258 -2.89 -16.13 14.02
N HIS A 259 -2.19 -17.14 13.49
CA HIS A 259 -1.71 -18.27 14.29
C HIS A 259 -0.71 -17.83 15.37
N PHE A 260 0.21 -16.91 15.05
CA PHE A 260 1.07 -16.27 16.06
C PHE A 260 0.26 -15.60 17.18
N LYS A 261 -0.69 -14.72 16.82
CA LYS A 261 -1.50 -14.00 17.81
C LYS A 261 -2.33 -14.96 18.66
N GLN A 262 -2.89 -16.02 18.09
CA GLN A 262 -3.63 -17.05 18.83
C GLN A 262 -2.75 -17.80 19.84
N LEU A 263 -1.55 -18.22 19.45
CA LEU A 263 -0.60 -18.89 20.37
C LEU A 263 -0.16 -17.95 21.50
N PHE A 264 0.08 -16.68 21.19
CA PHE A 264 0.39 -15.66 22.19
C PHE A 264 -0.78 -15.49 23.17
N LEU A 265 -2.01 -15.34 22.67
CA LEU A 265 -3.20 -15.16 23.50
C LEU A 265 -3.49 -16.40 24.36
N GLU A 266 -3.28 -17.62 23.84
CA GLU A 266 -3.39 -18.84 24.64
C GLU A 266 -2.36 -18.86 25.77
N ALA A 267 -1.09 -18.57 25.50
CA ALA A 267 -0.06 -18.47 26.53
C ALA A 267 -0.38 -17.40 27.58
N LEU A 268 -0.94 -16.26 27.14
CA LEU A 268 -1.37 -15.17 28.01
C LEU A 268 -2.49 -15.61 28.96
N MET A 269 -3.57 -16.17 28.42
CA MET A 269 -4.73 -16.62 29.20
C MET A 269 -4.37 -17.76 30.16
N GLU A 270 -3.61 -18.75 29.71
CA GLU A 270 -3.19 -19.88 30.56
C GLU A 270 -2.22 -19.46 31.68
N THR A 271 -1.41 -18.41 31.46
CA THR A 271 -0.51 -17.87 32.49
C THR A 271 -1.30 -17.06 33.53
N TYR A 272 -2.13 -16.11 33.08
CA TYR A 272 -2.99 -15.31 33.96
C TYR A 272 -4.32 -16.00 34.21
N LYS A 273 -4.26 -17.20 34.79
CA LYS A 273 -5.41 -18.08 34.97
C LYS A 273 -6.58 -17.47 35.76
N HIS A 274 -6.30 -16.48 36.61
CA HIS A 274 -7.30 -15.77 37.43
C HIS A 274 -7.98 -14.60 36.73
N ALA A 275 -7.56 -14.26 35.50
CA ALA A 275 -8.25 -13.30 34.68
C ALA A 275 -9.66 -13.80 34.34
N GLU A 276 -10.65 -12.93 34.42
CA GLU A 276 -12.07 -13.21 34.24
C GLU A 276 -12.54 -12.76 32.85
N ASP A 277 -11.89 -11.74 32.29
CA ASP A 277 -12.18 -11.19 30.98
C ASP A 277 -10.93 -10.87 30.13
N ILE A 278 -11.13 -10.87 28.81
CA ILE A 278 -10.18 -10.38 27.82
C ILE A 278 -10.88 -9.45 26.83
N ARG A 279 -10.25 -8.31 26.53
CA ARG A 279 -10.65 -7.36 25.49
C ARG A 279 -9.56 -7.28 24.43
N VAL A 280 -9.91 -7.53 23.18
CA VAL A 280 -8.99 -7.41 22.03
C VAL A 280 -9.50 -6.33 21.09
N TYR A 281 -8.67 -5.31 20.84
CA TYR A 281 -8.91 -4.24 19.88
C TYR A 281 -8.14 -4.54 18.59
N GLU A 282 -8.82 -4.61 17.46
CA GLU A 282 -8.24 -4.93 16.16
C GLU A 282 -9.07 -4.28 15.04
N ASP A 283 -8.43 -3.72 14.03
CA ASP A 283 -9.07 -3.03 12.91
C ASP A 283 -9.62 -4.00 11.85
N ARG A 284 -8.90 -5.10 11.58
CA ARG A 284 -9.21 -5.99 10.45
C ARG A 284 -10.43 -6.87 10.71
N PRO A 285 -11.50 -6.81 9.89
CA PRO A 285 -12.71 -7.63 10.06
C PRO A 285 -12.43 -9.14 10.06
N LYS A 286 -11.49 -9.59 9.22
CA LYS A 286 -11.08 -11.00 9.15
C LYS A 286 -10.39 -11.45 10.44
N HIS A 287 -9.56 -10.58 11.03
CA HIS A 287 -8.91 -10.89 12.28
C HIS A 287 -9.88 -10.87 13.46
N THR A 288 -10.76 -9.87 13.54
CA THR A 288 -11.77 -9.80 14.60
C THR A 288 -12.68 -11.02 14.58
N LYS A 289 -13.10 -11.47 13.39
CA LYS A 289 -13.82 -12.75 13.24
C LYS A 289 -12.96 -13.92 13.73
N GLY A 290 -11.70 -14.01 13.29
CA GLY A 290 -10.77 -15.08 13.69
C GLY A 290 -10.55 -15.17 15.21
N PHE A 291 -10.49 -14.04 15.91
CA PHE A 291 -10.40 -14.01 17.37
C PHE A 291 -11.70 -14.44 18.04
N ARG A 292 -12.87 -14.00 17.56
CA ARG A 292 -14.16 -14.46 18.10
C ARG A 292 -14.31 -15.97 17.98
N ASP A 293 -13.98 -16.53 16.82
CA ASP A 293 -14.00 -17.97 16.59
C ASP A 293 -13.02 -18.70 17.54
N PHE A 294 -11.80 -18.16 17.70
CA PHE A 294 -10.79 -18.69 18.61
C PHE A 294 -11.23 -18.71 20.07
N PHE A 295 -11.78 -17.61 20.59
CA PHE A 295 -12.23 -17.55 21.99
C PHE A 295 -13.43 -18.46 22.25
N ALA A 296 -14.35 -18.60 21.28
CA ALA A 296 -15.45 -19.55 21.38
C ALA A 296 -14.95 -21.01 21.44
N GLU A 297 -13.95 -21.35 20.62
CA GLU A 297 -13.28 -22.65 20.67
C GLU A 297 -12.55 -22.88 22.00
N TYR A 298 -11.77 -21.89 22.43
CA TYR A 298 -11.01 -21.92 23.67
C TYR A 298 -11.94 -22.18 24.86
N ASN A 299 -13.03 -21.42 25.00
CA ASN A 299 -14.01 -21.61 26.06
C ASN A 299 -14.71 -22.97 26.00
N ARG A 300 -14.96 -23.52 24.80
CA ARG A 300 -15.52 -24.87 24.68
C ARG A 300 -14.56 -25.92 25.24
N ARG A 301 -13.25 -25.79 24.96
CA ARG A 301 -12.21 -26.65 25.54
C ARG A 301 -12.16 -26.51 27.06
N GLN A 302 -12.19 -25.28 27.57
CA GLN A 302 -12.17 -25.02 29.01
C GLN A 302 -13.39 -25.57 29.76
N ASN A 303 -14.56 -25.64 29.11
CA ASN A 303 -15.74 -26.28 29.70
C ASN A 303 -15.63 -27.81 29.74
N ALA A 304 -14.96 -28.42 28.75
CA ALA A 304 -14.81 -29.87 28.66
C ALA A 304 -13.67 -30.39 29.54
N MET A 305 -12.53 -29.70 29.54
CA MET A 305 -11.34 -30.03 30.33
C MET A 305 -10.73 -28.72 30.86
N PRO A 306 -11.21 -28.22 32.02
CA PRO A 306 -10.76 -26.95 32.56
C PRO A 306 -9.29 -26.98 32.97
N THR A 307 -8.49 -26.06 32.42
CA THR A 307 -7.16 -25.72 32.96
C THR A 307 -7.23 -24.46 33.83
N ARG A 308 -8.04 -23.49 33.40
CA ARG A 308 -8.41 -22.29 34.16
C ARG A 308 -9.90 -21.98 34.17
N GLY A 309 -10.70 -22.71 33.39
CA GLY A 309 -12.11 -22.42 33.16
C GLY A 309 -12.33 -21.42 32.02
N PRO A 310 -13.58 -21.20 31.58
CA PRO A 310 -13.88 -20.23 30.52
C PRO A 310 -13.58 -18.79 30.96
N LEU A 311 -13.49 -17.86 30.01
CA LEU A 311 -13.45 -16.42 30.27
C LEU A 311 -14.44 -15.64 29.41
N THR A 312 -14.79 -14.43 29.85
CA THR A 312 -15.52 -13.48 29.01
C THR A 312 -14.57 -12.87 27.99
N ALA A 313 -14.86 -13.04 26.70
CA ALA A 313 -14.01 -12.49 25.63
C ALA A 313 -14.79 -11.46 24.80
N GLU A 314 -14.26 -10.24 24.74
CA GLU A 314 -14.77 -9.17 23.90
C GLU A 314 -13.76 -8.85 22.79
N VAL A 315 -14.20 -8.88 21.54
CA VAL A 315 -13.39 -8.50 20.38
C VAL A 315 -14.01 -7.27 19.73
N VAL A 316 -13.35 -6.14 19.94
CA VAL A 316 -13.79 -4.83 19.46
C VAL A 316 -13.15 -4.59 18.10
N GLN A 317 -13.99 -4.50 17.06
CA GLN A 317 -13.53 -4.09 15.74
C GLN A 317 -13.36 -2.57 15.73
N VAL A 318 -12.12 -2.11 15.65
CA VAL A 318 -11.80 -0.68 15.56
C VAL A 318 -12.04 -0.21 14.12
N ALA A 319 -12.58 1.00 13.97
CA ALA A 319 -12.77 1.57 12.65
C ALA A 319 -11.40 1.85 12.01
N ASP A 320 -11.23 1.46 10.74
CA ASP A 320 -10.00 1.71 9.99
C ASP A 320 -9.70 3.22 9.94
N THR A 321 -8.48 3.57 10.32
CA THR A 321 -7.94 4.94 10.32
C THR A 321 -6.75 5.06 9.37
N SER A 322 -6.85 4.41 8.22
CA SER A 322 -5.81 4.41 7.20
C SER A 322 -5.49 5.79 6.63
N THR A 323 -4.23 5.93 6.23
CA THR A 323 -3.64 7.12 5.61
C THR A 323 -2.51 6.67 4.68
N THR A 324 -1.89 7.58 3.95
CA THR A 324 -0.75 7.29 3.07
C THR A 324 0.46 8.13 3.47
N LEU A 325 1.63 7.79 2.94
CA LEU A 325 2.79 8.68 3.06
C LEU A 325 2.61 9.89 2.13
N ASP A 326 3.45 10.91 2.34
CA ASP A 326 3.64 11.96 1.34
C ASP A 326 4.07 11.30 0.01
N PRO A 327 3.50 11.70 -1.15
CA PRO A 327 3.80 11.05 -2.41
C PRO A 327 5.28 10.98 -2.78
N VAL A 328 6.07 12.03 -2.49
CA VAL A 328 7.49 12.07 -2.82
C VAL A 328 8.25 11.11 -1.91
N VAL A 329 7.95 11.15 -0.61
CA VAL A 329 8.55 10.25 0.38
C VAL A 329 8.22 8.79 0.05
N GLU A 330 6.97 8.49 -0.30
CA GLU A 330 6.53 7.15 -0.62
C GLU A 330 7.30 6.56 -1.81
N ILE A 331 7.44 7.33 -2.88
CA ILE A 331 8.20 6.94 -4.06
C ILE A 331 9.67 6.72 -3.71
N ALA A 332 10.26 7.60 -2.91
CA ALA A 332 11.65 7.48 -2.49
C ALA A 332 11.88 6.18 -1.68
N GLU A 333 10.99 5.86 -0.74
CA GLU A 333 11.11 4.64 0.07
C GLU A 333 10.88 3.37 -0.77
N VAL A 334 9.92 3.37 -1.69
CA VAL A 334 9.72 2.25 -2.62
C VAL A 334 10.92 2.09 -3.56
N GLN A 335 11.49 3.19 -4.05
CA GLN A 335 12.71 3.13 -4.87
C GLN A 335 13.89 2.59 -4.05
N HIS A 336 14.01 2.97 -2.78
CA HIS A 336 15.04 2.45 -1.89
C HIS A 336 14.85 0.95 -1.60
N MET A 337 13.61 0.49 -1.43
CA MET A 337 13.26 -0.94 -1.34
C MET A 337 13.69 -1.70 -2.60
N ILE A 338 13.41 -1.16 -3.79
CA ILE A 338 13.83 -1.73 -5.08
C ILE A 338 15.35 -1.78 -5.20
N ASN A 339 16.05 -0.73 -4.78
CA ASN A 339 17.51 -0.68 -4.84
C ASN A 339 18.17 -1.78 -3.98
N ILE A 340 17.66 -2.01 -2.76
CA ILE A 340 18.13 -3.11 -1.92
C ILE A 340 17.84 -4.47 -2.57
N HIS A 341 16.62 -4.67 -3.07
CA HIS A 341 16.26 -5.89 -3.79
C HIS A 341 17.24 -6.15 -4.95
N ASN A 342 17.48 -5.16 -5.79
CA ASN A 342 18.34 -5.27 -6.98
C ASN A 342 19.80 -5.54 -6.65
N ASP A 343 20.33 -4.94 -5.58
CA ASP A 343 21.68 -5.20 -5.08
C ASP A 343 21.82 -6.67 -4.61
N MET A 344 20.85 -7.14 -3.83
CA MET A 344 20.84 -8.53 -3.34
C MET A 344 20.69 -9.55 -4.47
N VAL A 345 19.81 -9.29 -5.43
CA VAL A 345 19.63 -10.12 -6.63
C VAL A 345 20.91 -10.16 -7.48
N SER A 346 21.63 -9.05 -7.60
CA SER A 346 22.89 -9.01 -8.35
C SER A 346 23.96 -9.92 -7.76
N LYS A 347 23.95 -10.09 -6.43
CA LYS A 347 24.86 -10.97 -5.68
C LYS A 347 24.48 -12.45 -5.71
N GLN A 348 23.27 -12.79 -6.16
CA GLN A 348 22.83 -14.19 -6.26
C GLN A 348 23.47 -14.93 -7.46
N PRO A 349 23.68 -16.25 -7.35
CA PRO A 349 24.20 -17.06 -8.44
C PRO A 349 23.23 -17.02 -9.65
N PRO A 350 23.74 -17.07 -10.89
CA PRO A 350 22.92 -16.87 -12.10
C PRO A 350 21.68 -17.77 -12.20
N LYS A 351 21.73 -18.98 -11.65
CA LYS A 351 20.63 -19.96 -11.68
C LYS A 351 19.47 -19.64 -10.72
N ALA A 352 19.70 -18.77 -9.72
CA ALA A 352 18.71 -18.38 -8.71
C ALA A 352 18.35 -16.89 -8.78
N ARG A 353 18.95 -16.15 -9.73
CA ARG A 353 18.78 -14.71 -9.86
C ARG A 353 17.34 -14.40 -10.26
N GLN A 354 16.60 -13.81 -9.33
CA GLN A 354 15.32 -13.18 -9.66
C GLN A 354 15.51 -12.01 -10.63
N ASN A 355 14.45 -11.54 -11.26
CA ASN A 355 14.55 -10.36 -12.13
C ASN A 355 14.76 -9.11 -11.29
N LYS A 356 15.61 -8.20 -11.76
CA LYS A 356 15.68 -6.84 -11.22
C LYS A 356 14.35 -6.14 -11.42
N LEU A 357 13.98 -5.30 -10.46
CA LEU A 357 12.75 -4.52 -10.48
C LEU A 357 13.05 -3.05 -10.78
N ARG A 358 12.09 -2.35 -11.37
CA ARG A 358 12.12 -0.89 -11.54
C ARG A 358 10.74 -0.29 -11.41
N ILE A 359 10.67 0.97 -10.99
CA ILE A 359 9.45 1.77 -11.14
C ILE A 359 9.31 2.13 -12.61
N LYS A 360 8.13 1.86 -13.18
CA LYS A 360 7.71 2.37 -14.48
C LYS A 360 6.53 3.30 -14.30
N LYS A 361 6.35 4.20 -15.25
CA LYS A 361 5.28 5.19 -15.27
C LYS A 361 4.29 4.83 -16.36
N THR A 362 2.99 4.88 -16.11
CA THR A 362 1.96 4.83 -17.15
C THR A 362 1.28 6.19 -17.23
N VAL A 363 1.31 6.83 -18.40
CA VAL A 363 0.63 8.10 -18.63
C VAL A 363 -0.73 7.83 -19.25
N PHE A 364 -1.79 8.21 -18.56
CA PHE A 364 -3.16 8.12 -19.09
C PHE A 364 -3.44 9.25 -20.08
N PHE A 365 -3.08 10.47 -19.72
CA PHE A 365 -3.24 11.63 -20.58
C PHE A 365 -2.31 12.77 -20.14
N THR A 366 -2.10 13.69 -21.07
CA THR A 366 -1.53 15.01 -20.80
C THR A 366 -2.64 16.04 -20.86
N GLY A 367 -2.67 16.98 -19.91
CA GLY A 367 -3.72 17.97 -19.81
C GLY A 367 -3.29 19.23 -19.07
N TYR A 368 -4.10 20.27 -19.18
CA TYR A 368 -4.00 21.41 -18.29
C TYR A 368 -4.70 21.06 -16.97
N MET A 369 -3.91 20.85 -15.92
CA MET A 369 -4.37 20.45 -14.60
C MET A 369 -4.98 21.64 -13.86
N ILE A 370 -6.11 21.40 -13.22
CA ILE A 370 -6.90 22.40 -12.50
C ILE A 370 -6.71 22.17 -11.00
N ASN A 371 -6.49 23.24 -10.24
CA ASN A 371 -6.35 23.15 -8.79
C ASN A 371 -7.71 22.80 -8.13
N ALA A 372 -7.66 22.28 -6.90
CA ALA A 372 -8.84 21.80 -6.20
C ALA A 372 -9.88 22.89 -5.89
N GLU A 373 -9.47 24.15 -5.72
CA GLU A 373 -10.39 25.26 -5.45
C GLU A 373 -11.24 25.56 -6.68
N ASP A 374 -10.60 25.67 -7.84
CA ASP A 374 -11.27 25.96 -9.10
C ASP A 374 -12.07 24.75 -9.62
N THR A 375 -11.62 23.51 -9.37
CA THR A 375 -12.44 22.31 -9.59
C THR A 375 -13.78 22.39 -8.85
N LYS A 376 -13.78 22.81 -7.56
CA LYS A 376 -15.02 22.98 -6.79
C LYS A 376 -15.92 24.06 -7.37
N LYS A 377 -15.36 25.15 -7.90
CA LYS A 377 -16.13 26.22 -8.57
C LYS A 377 -16.74 25.72 -9.87
N LEU A 378 -15.96 25.00 -10.68
CA LEU A 378 -16.40 24.43 -11.96
C LEU A 378 -17.51 23.40 -11.80
N ILE A 379 -17.39 22.48 -10.83
CA ILE A 379 -18.41 21.45 -10.57
C ILE A 379 -19.78 22.07 -10.26
N LYS A 380 -19.83 23.23 -9.59
CA LYS A 380 -21.09 23.93 -9.29
C LYS A 380 -21.83 24.42 -10.52
N LEU A 381 -21.17 24.52 -11.68
CA LEU A 381 -21.79 24.89 -12.94
C LEU A 381 -22.53 23.71 -13.61
N ALA A 382 -22.35 22.49 -13.11
CA ALA A 382 -23.04 21.32 -13.66
C ALA A 382 -24.53 21.36 -13.29
N HIS A 383 -25.38 21.67 -14.27
CA HIS A 383 -26.84 21.61 -14.13
C HIS A 383 -27.33 20.16 -14.15
N ILE A 384 -27.10 19.45 -13.05
CA ILE A 384 -27.47 18.04 -12.87
C ILE A 384 -28.93 17.96 -12.40
N PRO A 385 -29.78 17.17 -13.06
CA PRO A 385 -31.15 16.92 -12.61
C PRO A 385 -31.20 16.34 -11.17
N THR A 386 -32.07 16.89 -10.33
CA THR A 386 -32.21 16.51 -8.90
C THR A 386 -32.73 15.09 -8.68
N ASN A 387 -33.30 14.46 -9.71
CA ASN A 387 -33.80 13.10 -9.68
C ASN A 387 -32.73 12.03 -9.97
N LEU A 388 -31.49 12.42 -10.29
CA LEU A 388 -30.40 11.46 -10.52
C LEU A 388 -29.72 11.07 -9.20
N PRO A 389 -29.59 9.75 -8.90
CA PRO A 389 -28.86 9.29 -7.74
C PRO A 389 -27.39 9.69 -7.82
N GLN A 390 -26.84 10.21 -6.73
CA GLN A 390 -25.42 10.58 -6.66
C GLN A 390 -24.47 9.40 -6.93
N SER A 391 -24.89 8.18 -6.63
CA SER A 391 -24.13 6.95 -6.90
C SER A 391 -23.99 6.61 -8.39
N GLU A 392 -24.79 7.22 -9.26
CA GLU A 392 -24.67 7.08 -10.72
C GLU A 392 -23.78 8.16 -11.35
N LEU A 393 -23.36 9.15 -10.58
CA LEU A 393 -22.63 10.31 -11.06
C LEU A 393 -21.17 10.26 -10.61
N LYS A 394 -20.29 10.57 -11.56
CA LYS A 394 -18.86 10.73 -11.36
C LYS A 394 -18.50 12.17 -11.68
N TYR A 395 -18.05 12.90 -10.66
CA TYR A 395 -17.64 14.28 -10.82
C TYR A 395 -16.21 14.34 -11.34
N HIS A 396 -15.99 15.23 -12.30
CA HIS A 396 -14.71 15.56 -12.88
C HIS A 396 -14.44 17.06 -12.62
N GLY A 397 -13.74 17.76 -13.51
CA GLY A 397 -13.43 19.17 -13.33
C GLY A 397 -11.98 19.45 -12.91
N ASN A 398 -11.11 18.45 -13.03
CA ASN A 398 -9.71 18.51 -12.61
C ASN A 398 -8.72 18.71 -13.76
N ASN A 399 -9.16 18.64 -15.03
CA ASN A 399 -8.29 18.87 -16.17
C ASN A 399 -9.01 19.34 -17.44
N ILE A 400 -8.26 20.00 -18.33
CA ILE A 400 -8.59 20.22 -19.75
C ILE A 400 -7.68 19.30 -20.55
N LEU A 401 -8.24 18.48 -21.44
CA LEU A 401 -7.45 17.49 -22.18
C LEU A 401 -6.56 18.14 -23.26
N ILE A 402 -5.26 17.88 -23.21
CA ILE A 402 -4.34 18.18 -24.32
C ILE A 402 -4.36 16.99 -25.29
N CYS A 403 -3.99 15.80 -24.81
CA CYS A 403 -4.09 14.55 -25.57
C CYS A 403 -4.24 13.31 -24.66
N PRO A 404 -4.97 12.26 -25.07
CA PRO A 404 -5.27 11.08 -24.26
C PRO A 404 -4.13 10.03 -24.27
N ARG A 405 -2.89 10.50 -24.19
CA ARG A 405 -1.65 9.71 -24.29
C ARG A 405 -0.45 10.50 -23.75
N PRO A 406 0.74 9.88 -23.60
CA PRO A 406 1.99 10.62 -23.52
C PRO A 406 2.07 11.68 -24.63
N CYS A 407 2.33 12.92 -24.26
CA CYS A 407 2.33 14.03 -25.22
C CYS A 407 3.54 13.95 -26.15
N PRO A 408 3.35 14.01 -27.49
CA PRO A 408 4.45 14.17 -28.42
C PRO A 408 5.22 15.48 -28.17
N ALA A 409 6.54 15.47 -28.37
CA ALA A 409 7.40 16.64 -28.14
C ALA A 409 6.91 17.90 -28.86
N SER A 410 6.45 17.79 -30.12
CA SER A 410 5.93 18.92 -30.89
C SER A 410 4.69 19.58 -30.28
N ILE A 411 3.82 18.81 -29.62
CA ILE A 411 2.65 19.34 -28.90
C ILE A 411 3.09 19.91 -27.56
N MET A 412 4.01 19.23 -26.86
CA MET A 412 4.58 19.69 -25.59
C MET A 412 5.24 21.07 -25.73
N ASP A 413 6.06 21.27 -26.76
CA ASP A 413 6.70 22.55 -27.07
C ASP A 413 5.68 23.64 -27.38
N LYS A 414 4.61 23.29 -28.11
CA LYS A 414 3.52 24.21 -28.46
C LYS A 414 2.76 24.72 -27.23
N VAL A 415 2.61 23.90 -26.19
CA VAL A 415 1.93 24.27 -24.94
C VAL A 415 2.89 24.88 -23.89
N GLY A 416 4.17 25.03 -24.25
CA GLY A 416 5.19 25.67 -23.41
C GLY A 416 5.93 24.73 -22.46
N GLY A 417 5.77 23.41 -22.63
CA GLY A 417 6.40 22.41 -21.78
C GLY A 417 5.59 22.07 -20.52
N MET A 418 6.12 21.11 -19.76
CA MET A 418 5.54 20.67 -18.49
C MET A 418 5.57 21.79 -17.44
N GLY A 419 4.53 21.91 -16.63
CA GLY A 419 4.40 22.98 -15.62
C GLY A 419 4.05 24.36 -16.19
N SER A 420 4.04 24.53 -17.52
CA SER A 420 3.65 25.78 -18.18
C SER A 420 2.23 26.17 -17.77
N LYS A 421 2.05 27.44 -17.41
CA LYS A 421 0.78 27.95 -16.88
C LYS A 421 -0.09 28.57 -17.96
N MET A 422 -1.40 28.38 -17.85
CA MET A 422 -2.37 28.95 -18.77
C MET A 422 -3.66 29.37 -18.07
N LYS A 423 -4.18 30.54 -18.42
CA LYS A 423 -5.45 31.06 -17.90
C LYS A 423 -6.59 30.78 -18.86
N TRP A 424 -7.74 30.42 -18.29
CA TRP A 424 -8.95 30.08 -19.01
C TRP A 424 -10.14 30.82 -18.42
N GLU A 425 -10.98 31.35 -19.29
CA GLU A 425 -12.28 31.91 -18.96
C GLU A 425 -13.37 30.89 -19.25
N VAL A 426 -14.30 30.69 -18.31
CA VAL A 426 -15.48 29.84 -18.54
C VAL A 426 -16.54 30.63 -19.29
N THR A 427 -16.90 30.20 -20.50
CA THR A 427 -17.82 30.95 -21.37
C THR A 427 -19.22 30.36 -21.46
N GLY A 428 -19.38 29.08 -21.14
CA GLY A 428 -20.66 28.39 -21.30
C GLY A 428 -20.68 27.00 -20.70
N THR A 429 -21.87 26.42 -20.63
CA THR A 429 -22.08 25.03 -20.17
C THR A 429 -22.97 24.27 -21.14
N ALA A 430 -22.88 22.95 -21.12
CA ALA A 430 -23.72 22.09 -21.92
C ALA A 430 -23.90 20.73 -21.27
N CYS A 431 -24.91 20.01 -21.74
CA CYS A 431 -25.16 18.62 -21.40
C CYS A 431 -25.28 17.81 -22.68
N PHE A 432 -24.54 16.70 -22.77
CA PHE A 432 -24.62 15.74 -23.86
C PHE A 432 -25.41 14.51 -23.40
N GLU A 433 -26.52 14.21 -24.09
CA GLU A 433 -27.34 13.00 -23.90
C GLU A 433 -27.74 12.70 -22.44
N ASN A 434 -27.89 13.75 -21.61
CA ASN A 434 -28.15 13.61 -20.16
C ASN A 434 -27.17 12.67 -19.43
N SER A 435 -25.94 12.60 -19.94
CA SER A 435 -24.90 11.68 -19.48
C SER A 435 -23.55 12.36 -19.27
N ILE A 436 -23.31 13.51 -19.89
CA ILE A 436 -22.07 14.28 -19.75
C ILE A 436 -22.41 15.75 -19.56
N TRP A 437 -21.93 16.34 -18.47
CA TRP A 437 -22.01 17.77 -18.22
C TRP A 437 -20.64 18.39 -18.41
N ALA A 438 -20.54 19.46 -19.19
CA ALA A 438 -19.27 20.09 -19.53
C ALA A 438 -19.37 21.62 -19.52
N ALA A 439 -18.23 22.28 -19.36
CA ALA A 439 -18.06 23.71 -19.55
C ALA A 439 -17.13 24.00 -20.72
N CYS A 440 -17.48 24.97 -21.58
CA CYS A 440 -16.60 25.45 -22.64
C CYS A 440 -15.75 26.62 -22.13
N LEU A 441 -14.53 26.69 -22.66
CA LEU A 441 -13.54 27.63 -22.23
C LEU A 441 -13.05 28.51 -23.37
N ARG A 442 -12.45 29.64 -22.99
CA ARG A 442 -11.68 30.50 -23.88
C ARG A 442 -10.32 30.80 -23.25
N PRO A 443 -9.21 30.76 -24.02
CA PRO A 443 -7.90 31.12 -23.48
C PRO A 443 -7.83 32.62 -23.12
N VAL A 444 -7.07 32.94 -22.07
CA VAL A 444 -6.82 34.32 -21.65
C VAL A 444 -5.31 34.59 -21.61
N PRO A 445 -4.77 35.50 -22.44
CA PRO A 445 -5.46 36.29 -23.48
C PRO A 445 -5.98 35.42 -24.63
N ALA A 446 -6.94 35.92 -25.42
CA ALA A 446 -7.53 35.20 -26.55
C ALA A 446 -6.50 34.82 -27.65
N THR A 447 -5.34 35.47 -27.66
CA THR A 447 -4.21 35.19 -28.56
C THR A 447 -3.25 34.12 -28.04
N ALA A 448 -3.45 33.61 -26.82
CA ALA A 448 -2.57 32.61 -26.24
C ALA A 448 -2.62 31.31 -27.06
N LYS A 449 -1.43 30.77 -27.32
CA LYS A 449 -1.29 29.50 -28.05
C LYS A 449 -1.65 28.34 -27.11
N PHE A 450 -2.46 27.41 -27.61
CA PHE A 450 -2.82 26.19 -26.89
C PHE A 450 -2.99 24.99 -27.81
N HIS A 451 -3.10 23.81 -27.21
CA HIS A 451 -3.47 22.59 -27.92
C HIS A 451 -4.52 21.82 -27.12
N THR A 452 -5.51 21.30 -27.83
CA THR A 452 -6.45 20.30 -27.30
C THR A 452 -6.87 19.41 -28.47
N ASP A 453 -6.99 18.11 -28.21
CA ASP A 453 -7.51 17.16 -29.20
C ASP A 453 -9.04 17.27 -29.38
N ASN A 454 -9.73 18.02 -28.51
CA ASN A 454 -11.14 18.34 -28.67
C ASN A 454 -11.34 19.48 -29.68
N PRO A 455 -12.51 19.58 -30.35
CA PRO A 455 -12.79 20.69 -31.28
C PRO A 455 -12.77 22.07 -30.61
N SER A 456 -13.12 22.14 -29.33
CA SER A 456 -13.03 23.33 -28.50
C SER A 456 -12.46 22.96 -27.12
N PRO A 457 -11.74 23.89 -26.46
CA PRO A 457 -11.26 23.66 -25.11
C PRO A 457 -12.46 23.58 -24.16
N LEU A 458 -12.54 22.46 -23.44
CA LEU A 458 -13.65 22.14 -22.55
C LEU A 458 -13.16 21.40 -21.32
N VAL A 459 -13.97 21.49 -20.25
CA VAL A 459 -13.81 20.72 -19.02
C VAL A 459 -15.04 19.85 -18.85
N VAL A 460 -14.84 18.54 -18.66
CA VAL A 460 -15.90 17.64 -18.22
C VAL A 460 -16.13 17.87 -16.74
N LEU A 461 -17.35 18.24 -16.34
CA LEU A 461 -17.73 18.55 -14.96
C LEU A 461 -18.29 17.33 -14.25
N ALA A 462 -19.12 16.55 -14.93
CA ALA A 462 -19.70 15.32 -14.42
C ALA A 462 -20.01 14.34 -15.56
N LEU A 463 -19.99 13.06 -15.22
CA LEU A 463 -20.34 11.94 -16.09
C LEU A 463 -21.32 11.03 -15.37
N ARG A 464 -22.29 10.51 -16.11
CA ARG A 464 -23.07 9.36 -15.67
C ARG A 464 -22.25 8.08 -15.85
N LYS A 465 -22.43 7.10 -14.96
CA LYS A 465 -21.75 5.80 -15.04
C LYS A 465 -21.95 5.17 -16.42
N GLY A 466 -20.85 4.77 -17.06
CA GLY A 466 -20.83 4.20 -18.41
C GLY A 466 -20.66 5.23 -19.53
N ALA A 467 -20.80 6.53 -19.27
CA ALA A 467 -20.48 7.57 -20.23
C ALA A 467 -18.96 7.70 -20.41
N ARG A 468 -18.50 8.04 -21.61
CA ARG A 468 -17.07 8.18 -21.91
C ARG A 468 -16.71 9.68 -21.98
N PRO A 469 -15.66 10.14 -21.29
CA PRO A 469 -15.27 11.55 -21.32
C PRO A 469 -15.02 12.10 -22.73
N ILE A 470 -14.52 11.26 -23.65
CA ILE A 470 -14.22 11.64 -25.04
C ILE A 470 -15.47 12.10 -25.82
N ASP A 471 -16.66 11.63 -25.44
CA ASP A 471 -17.89 12.01 -26.11
C ASP A 471 -18.30 13.47 -25.81
N ALA A 472 -17.68 14.13 -24.81
CA ALA A 472 -17.84 15.57 -24.56
C ALA A 472 -17.42 16.43 -25.76
N GLY A 473 -16.47 15.98 -26.58
CA GLY A 473 -16.05 16.67 -27.80
C GLY A 473 -17.15 16.76 -28.88
N LYS A 474 -18.26 16.03 -28.73
CA LYS A 474 -19.41 16.05 -29.65
C LYS A 474 -20.43 17.14 -29.32
N ILE A 475 -20.23 17.89 -28.23
CA ILE A 475 -21.15 18.97 -27.84
C ILE A 475 -21.05 20.12 -28.84
N GLN A 476 -22.18 20.43 -29.47
CA GLN A 476 -22.32 21.56 -30.39
C GLN A 476 -23.11 22.73 -29.77
N ASN A 477 -24.09 22.42 -28.93
CA ASN A 477 -25.03 23.40 -28.37
C ASN A 477 -24.60 23.88 -26.98
N TRP A 478 -23.74 24.90 -26.95
CA TRP A 478 -23.26 25.53 -25.72
C TRP A 478 -24.21 26.62 -25.24
N GLN A 479 -24.61 26.58 -23.98
CA GLN A 479 -25.40 27.62 -23.33
C GLN A 479 -24.44 28.67 -22.74
N PRO A 480 -24.48 29.93 -23.19
CA PRO A 480 -23.63 30.99 -22.65
C PRO A 480 -23.86 31.16 -21.16
N LEU A 481 -22.78 31.35 -20.41
CA LEU A 481 -22.87 31.73 -19.00
C LEU A 481 -23.12 33.25 -18.90
N PRO A 482 -24.04 33.68 -18.01
CA PRO A 482 -24.15 35.10 -17.69
C PRO A 482 -22.87 35.61 -17.02
N ALA A 483 -22.59 36.91 -17.16
CA ALA A 483 -21.31 37.52 -16.80
C ALA A 483 -20.96 37.38 -15.31
N ASP A 484 -21.96 37.25 -14.44
CA ASP A 484 -21.82 37.03 -13.00
C ASP A 484 -21.35 35.61 -12.63
N LYS A 485 -21.54 34.64 -13.54
CA LYS A 485 -21.13 33.24 -13.37
C LYS A 485 -19.89 32.86 -14.18
N SER A 486 -19.45 33.75 -15.07
CA SER A 486 -18.17 33.59 -15.77
C SER A 486 -17.01 33.98 -14.85
N PHE A 487 -15.94 33.19 -14.86
CA PHE A 487 -14.73 33.48 -14.11
C PHE A 487 -13.50 32.95 -14.83
N VAL A 488 -12.34 33.50 -14.48
CA VAL A 488 -11.04 33.08 -14.98
C VAL A 488 -10.31 32.27 -13.93
N PHE A 489 -9.68 31.18 -14.34
CA PHE A 489 -8.86 30.34 -13.48
C PHE A 489 -7.53 30.00 -14.17
N GLU A 490 -6.54 29.60 -13.38
CA GLU A 490 -5.21 29.20 -13.86
C GLU A 490 -5.06 27.68 -13.84
N THR A 491 -4.37 27.17 -14.84
CA THR A 491 -4.01 25.77 -15.00
C THR A 491 -2.52 25.63 -15.25
N PHE A 492 -1.98 24.43 -15.11
CA PHE A 492 -0.61 24.10 -15.52
C PHE A 492 -0.59 22.83 -16.37
N VAL A 493 0.33 22.73 -17.33
CA VAL A 493 0.51 21.52 -18.12
C VAL A 493 1.02 20.40 -17.22
N GLY A 494 0.32 19.29 -17.18
CA GLY A 494 0.62 18.13 -16.35
C GLY A 494 0.20 16.82 -17.01
N GLU A 495 0.62 15.71 -16.42
CA GLU A 495 0.20 14.38 -16.82
C GLU A 495 -0.59 13.70 -15.71
N LYS A 496 -1.64 12.97 -16.08
CA LYS A 496 -2.23 11.98 -15.18
C LYS A 496 -1.45 10.68 -15.33
N VAL A 497 -0.81 10.27 -14.25
CA VAL A 497 0.15 9.16 -14.24
C VAL A 497 -0.20 8.16 -13.16
N ILE A 498 0.16 6.90 -13.39
CA ILE A 498 0.19 5.89 -12.35
C ILE A 498 1.48 5.09 -12.45
N LEU A 499 2.04 4.76 -11.30
CA LEU A 499 3.28 4.03 -11.17
C LEU A 499 3.02 2.53 -11.09
N ARG A 500 3.96 1.77 -11.61
CA ARG A 500 3.95 0.31 -11.58
C ARG A 500 5.34 -0.21 -11.23
N ILE A 501 5.42 -1.26 -10.44
CA ILE A 501 6.68 -1.97 -10.19
C ILE A 501 6.70 -3.21 -11.07
N GLU A 502 7.70 -3.30 -11.93
CA GLU A 502 7.83 -4.40 -12.88
C GLU A 502 9.27 -4.86 -13.00
N ALA A 503 9.45 -6.08 -13.52
CA ALA A 503 10.74 -6.56 -13.93
C ALA A 503 11.35 -5.64 -15.01
N GLU A 504 12.65 -5.39 -14.89
CA GLU A 504 13.44 -4.70 -15.88
C GLU A 504 13.52 -5.55 -17.16
N ASP A 505 13.02 -5.02 -18.29
CA ASP A 505 13.23 -5.61 -19.63
C ASP A 505 14.23 -4.72 -20.39
N PRO A 506 15.45 -5.21 -20.69
CA PRO A 506 16.45 -4.45 -21.43
C PRO A 506 16.02 -4.05 -22.85
N ARG A 507 14.95 -4.65 -23.38
CA ARG A 507 14.44 -4.37 -24.74
C ARG A 507 13.38 -3.27 -24.78
N GLU A 508 12.82 -2.90 -23.63
CA GLU A 508 11.77 -1.87 -23.55
C GLU A 508 12.40 -0.48 -23.48
N ASP A 509 12.09 0.39 -24.45
CA ASP A 509 12.55 1.77 -24.45
C ASP A 509 11.79 2.65 -23.43
N ALA A 510 12.31 3.86 -23.19
CA ALA A 510 11.72 4.77 -22.21
C ALA A 510 10.29 5.20 -22.58
N TYR A 511 9.97 5.33 -23.87
CA TYR A 511 8.68 5.78 -24.36
C TYR A 511 7.63 4.66 -24.32
N GLU A 512 8.00 3.44 -24.70
CA GLU A 512 7.19 2.24 -24.58
C GLU A 512 6.79 1.97 -23.13
N SER A 513 7.70 2.27 -22.19
CA SER A 513 7.44 2.13 -20.75
C SER A 513 6.30 3.01 -20.24
N LEU A 514 5.94 4.10 -20.95
CA LEU A 514 4.86 5.02 -20.60
C LEU A 514 3.46 4.46 -20.81
N PHE A 515 3.34 3.30 -21.46
CA PHE A 515 2.08 2.62 -21.70
C PHE A 515 1.95 1.40 -20.78
N ALA A 516 0.73 1.12 -20.28
CA ALA A 516 0.47 -0.13 -19.58
C ALA A 516 0.78 -1.31 -20.53
N ASN A 517 1.62 -2.26 -20.07
CA ASN A 517 2.19 -3.36 -20.85
C ASN A 517 1.31 -3.85 -22.02
N LYS A 518 1.83 -3.74 -23.25
CA LYS A 518 1.22 -4.27 -24.48
C LYS A 518 1.22 -5.81 -24.58
N MET A 519 1.78 -6.53 -23.60
CA MET A 519 2.07 -7.97 -23.69
C MET A 519 0.87 -8.93 -23.49
N ALA A 520 -0.38 -8.46 -23.52
CA ALA A 520 -1.56 -9.33 -23.47
C ALA A 520 -2.28 -9.49 -24.82
N LYS A 521 -1.70 -9.03 -25.94
CA LYS A 521 -2.08 -9.61 -27.24
C LYS A 521 -1.53 -11.03 -27.26
N ARG A 522 -2.37 -11.98 -26.81
CA ARG A 522 -2.19 -13.42 -26.99
C ARG A 522 -1.59 -13.61 -28.37
N LYS A 523 -0.34 -14.08 -28.42
CA LYS A 523 0.20 -14.67 -29.62
C LYS A 523 -0.79 -15.79 -29.94
N HIS A 524 -1.68 -15.59 -30.91
CA HIS A 524 -2.31 -16.72 -31.56
C HIS A 524 -1.13 -17.57 -32.01
N THR A 525 -0.91 -18.70 -31.34
CA THR A 525 -0.17 -19.81 -31.89
C THR A 525 -0.98 -20.24 -33.11
N GLY A 526 -0.77 -19.52 -34.22
CA GLY A 526 -1.00 -20.04 -35.54
C GLY A 526 -0.15 -21.29 -35.66
N GLU A 527 -0.83 -22.36 -36.03
CA GLU A 527 -0.26 -23.64 -36.44
C GLU A 527 0.94 -23.40 -37.35
N ASP A 528 2.13 -23.75 -36.89
CA ASP A 528 3.28 -24.07 -37.73
C ASP A 528 4.33 -24.71 -36.83
N ASP A 529 4.21 -26.02 -36.67
CA ASP A 529 5.37 -26.91 -36.57
C ASP A 529 4.92 -28.34 -36.89
N SER A 530 4.75 -28.57 -38.20
CA SER A 530 4.92 -29.89 -38.78
C SER A 530 6.39 -30.29 -38.70
N SER A 531 6.64 -31.56 -38.41
CA SER A 531 7.92 -32.29 -38.51
C SER A 531 8.83 -32.32 -37.27
N ASN A 532 8.51 -33.22 -36.34
CA ASN A 532 9.42 -34.33 -35.99
C ASN A 532 8.87 -35.13 -34.81
N GLN A 533 8.30 -36.31 -35.07
CA GLN A 533 8.43 -37.43 -34.15
C GLN A 533 8.38 -38.75 -34.92
N LYS A 534 9.57 -39.35 -35.04
CA LYS A 534 9.76 -40.75 -35.41
C LYS A 534 9.35 -41.65 -34.23
N HIS A 535 8.90 -42.87 -34.60
CA HIS A 535 8.82 -44.10 -33.80
C HIS A 535 7.58 -44.24 -32.89
N THR A 536 6.88 -45.37 -32.76
CA THR A 536 6.94 -46.73 -33.34
C THR A 536 5.72 -47.52 -32.78
N HIS A 537 5.06 -48.32 -33.64
CA HIS A 537 4.13 -49.45 -33.37
C HIS A 537 2.88 -49.32 -32.45
N GLY A 538 1.75 -49.84 -32.95
CA GLY A 538 0.71 -50.46 -32.11
C GLY A 538 -0.71 -50.49 -32.68
N HIS A 539 -1.09 -51.62 -33.28
CA HIS A 539 -2.41 -51.95 -33.84
C HIS A 539 -3.62 -51.83 -32.88
N TYR A 540 -4.79 -51.41 -33.40
CA TYR A 540 -6.03 -52.19 -33.64
C TYR A 540 -7.29 -51.30 -33.55
N GLY A 541 -8.24 -51.51 -34.47
CA GLY A 541 -9.67 -51.20 -34.25
C GLY A 541 -10.31 -50.20 -35.21
N GLY A 542 -10.65 -50.65 -36.42
CA GLY A 542 -11.51 -49.91 -37.35
C GLY A 542 -13.00 -50.09 -37.09
N ARG A 543 -13.80 -49.11 -37.53
CA ARG A 543 -15.16 -49.24 -38.10
C ARG A 543 -15.60 -47.84 -38.55
N ASN A 544 -15.78 -47.61 -39.86
CA ASN A 544 -17.07 -47.58 -40.57
C ASN A 544 -18.12 -46.70 -39.85
N GLU A 545 -18.84 -45.76 -40.44
CA GLU A 545 -19.08 -45.39 -41.83
C GLU A 545 -20.06 -44.20 -41.80
N SER A 546 -20.15 -43.47 -42.92
CA SER A 546 -21.33 -42.71 -43.40
C SER A 546 -21.36 -41.19 -43.27
N ARG A 547 -21.15 -40.55 -44.44
CA ARG A 547 -22.16 -39.78 -45.21
C ARG A 547 -23.20 -39.01 -44.37
N GLY A 548 -23.45 -37.72 -44.58
CA GLY A 548 -23.14 -36.85 -45.69
C GLY A 548 -23.81 -35.48 -45.55
N TYR A 549 -23.49 -34.63 -46.53
CA TYR A 549 -24.09 -33.39 -47.03
C TYR A 549 -25.42 -32.86 -46.44
N HIS A 550 -25.43 -31.53 -46.22
CA HIS A 550 -26.32 -30.47 -46.76
C HIS A 550 -26.33 -29.30 -45.77
N SER A 551 -25.73 -28.14 -46.07
CA SER A 551 -26.24 -27.04 -46.91
C SER A 551 -27.54 -26.40 -46.41
N GLY A 552 -27.44 -25.17 -45.89
CA GLY A 552 -28.30 -24.05 -46.32
C GLY A 552 -29.35 -23.50 -45.36
N GLY A 553 -29.41 -22.15 -45.30
CA GLY A 553 -30.62 -21.35 -45.01
C GLY A 553 -30.71 -20.80 -43.58
N ARG A 554 -30.42 -19.52 -43.28
CA ARG A 554 -31.22 -18.28 -43.46
C ARG A 554 -32.65 -18.31 -42.88
N GLY A 555 -32.92 -17.35 -41.99
CA GLY A 555 -34.26 -16.86 -41.62
C GLY A 555 -34.55 -17.02 -40.11
N SER A 556 -34.60 -15.96 -39.30
CA SER A 556 -35.64 -14.92 -39.19
C SER A 556 -36.84 -15.33 -38.32
N GLY A 557 -37.20 -14.46 -37.37
CA GLY A 557 -38.53 -14.37 -36.75
C GLY A 557 -38.68 -15.15 -35.44
N GLN A 558 -38.74 -14.53 -34.26
CA GLN A 558 -39.84 -13.71 -33.71
C GLN A 558 -41.09 -14.55 -33.33
N GLY A 559 -41.45 -14.54 -32.04
CA GLY A 559 -42.74 -15.01 -31.52
C GLY A 559 -42.59 -15.81 -30.23
N ARG A 560 -42.73 -15.19 -29.05
CA ARG A 560 -43.97 -15.11 -28.25
C ARG A 560 -44.51 -16.47 -27.77
N GLY A 561 -44.46 -16.69 -26.46
CA GLY A 561 -45.20 -17.74 -25.74
C GLY A 561 -44.63 -17.88 -24.32
N ARG A 562 -45.12 -17.20 -23.29
CA ARG A 562 -46.40 -17.37 -22.56
C ARG A 562 -46.38 -18.61 -21.64
N GLY A 563 -46.55 -18.36 -20.34
CA GLY A 563 -46.81 -19.35 -19.28
C GLY A 563 -45.61 -19.49 -18.33
N GLY A 564 -45.69 -19.24 -17.02
CA GLY A 564 -46.84 -19.30 -16.13
C GLY A 564 -46.67 -20.47 -15.15
N ASN A 565 -46.73 -20.16 -13.86
CA ASN A 565 -46.84 -21.04 -12.68
C ASN A 565 -45.60 -21.73 -12.10
N ALA A 566 -45.14 -21.15 -10.98
CA ALA A 566 -45.49 -21.53 -9.59
C ALA A 566 -45.36 -23.00 -9.12
N ASN A 567 -44.63 -23.10 -8.00
CA ASN A 567 -44.81 -23.97 -6.85
C ASN A 567 -44.54 -25.48 -6.95
N ARG A 568 -43.50 -25.90 -6.22
CA ARG A 568 -43.42 -27.01 -5.23
C ARG A 568 -41.91 -27.22 -4.98
N GLY A 569 -41.33 -27.18 -3.79
CA GLY A 569 -41.82 -27.61 -2.49
C GLY A 569 -41.05 -28.89 -2.09
N PHE A 570 -40.42 -28.87 -0.90
CA PHE A 570 -39.90 -30.03 -0.12
C PHE A 570 -38.62 -30.71 -0.64
N ARG A 571 -37.76 -31.35 0.18
CA ARG A 571 -37.33 -31.32 1.60
C ARG A 571 -36.23 -32.42 1.65
N ASN A 572 -35.20 -32.20 2.47
CA ASN A 572 -34.42 -33.20 3.23
C ASN A 572 -33.76 -34.41 2.53
N GLY A 573 -32.47 -34.60 2.79
CA GLY A 573 -31.81 -35.91 2.68
C GLY A 573 -30.33 -35.86 3.02
N ALA A 574 -29.96 -36.47 4.14
CA ALA A 574 -28.64 -36.43 4.77
C ALA A 574 -27.77 -37.68 4.47
N ARG A 575 -26.49 -37.57 4.86
CA ARG A 575 -25.47 -38.62 5.19
C ARG A 575 -24.53 -39.09 4.07
N GLY A 576 -23.22 -39.06 4.39
CA GLY A 576 -22.03 -39.31 3.54
C GLY A 576 -21.70 -40.80 3.36
N PRO A 577 -20.43 -41.31 3.47
CA PRO A 577 -19.10 -40.68 3.67
C PRO A 577 -17.96 -41.25 2.76
N GLY A 578 -16.75 -40.64 2.85
CA GLY A 578 -15.44 -41.26 2.54
C GLY A 578 -14.89 -41.09 1.11
N LYS A 579 -13.60 -41.21 0.79
CA LYS A 579 -12.32 -41.31 1.53
C LYS A 579 -11.20 -41.32 0.46
N GLY A 580 -10.16 -40.48 0.61
CA GLY A 580 -8.84 -40.59 -0.06
C GLY A 580 -8.73 -40.01 -1.47
N GLY A 581 -7.67 -39.32 -1.89
CA GLY A 581 -6.35 -39.07 -1.31
C GLY A 581 -5.29 -39.05 -2.43
N ARG A 582 -4.25 -38.20 -2.27
CA ARG A 582 -3.03 -37.98 -3.09
C ARG A 582 -3.22 -36.95 -4.23
N GLY A 583 -2.54 -35.80 -4.32
CA GLY A 583 -1.33 -35.29 -3.66
C GLY A 583 -0.19 -35.15 -4.68
N ARG A 584 0.15 -33.91 -5.09
CA ARG A 584 1.48 -33.56 -5.62
C ARG A 584 1.72 -32.03 -5.71
N GLY A 585 2.76 -31.56 -5.00
CA GLY A 585 3.47 -30.29 -5.18
C GLY A 585 2.79 -29.06 -4.54
N GLY A 586 3.31 -28.37 -3.53
CA GLY A 586 4.72 -28.13 -3.19
C GLY A 586 5.01 -26.63 -3.36
N GLY A 587 4.55 -25.82 -2.42
CA GLY A 587 4.76 -24.37 -2.37
C GLY A 587 4.13 -23.82 -1.11
N PHE A 588 4.95 -23.59 -0.08
CA PHE A 588 4.52 -23.00 1.19
C PHE A 588 4.19 -21.53 0.98
N ASN A 589 2.94 -21.24 0.64
CA ASN A 589 2.44 -19.87 0.57
C ASN A 589 2.26 -19.33 1.99
N TYR A 590 3.22 -18.52 2.40
CA TYR A 590 3.10 -17.64 3.54
C TYR A 590 1.87 -16.72 3.36
N ARG A 591 1.05 -16.57 4.39
CA ARG A 591 -0.11 -15.65 4.42
C ARG A 591 -0.11 -14.93 5.77
N SER A 592 0.40 -13.70 5.81
CA SER A 592 0.61 -13.00 7.07
C SER A 592 0.91 -11.51 6.82
N LEU A 593 0.15 -10.61 7.47
CA LEU A 593 0.11 -9.15 7.26
C LEU A 593 -0.53 -8.69 5.93
N ASP A 594 -0.49 -9.52 4.89
CA ASP A 594 -0.87 -9.23 3.50
C ASP A 594 -2.37 -9.07 3.19
N ASP A 595 -3.29 -9.34 4.14
CA ASP A 595 -4.75 -9.21 3.93
C ASP A 595 -5.22 -7.75 4.06
N VAL A 596 -4.43 -6.78 3.58
CA VAL A 596 -4.95 -5.46 3.22
C VAL A 596 -5.51 -5.61 1.82
N GLU A 597 -6.72 -6.14 1.71
CA GLU A 597 -7.43 -6.13 0.43
C GLU A 597 -7.59 -4.66 0.02
N PRO A 598 -7.07 -4.22 -1.15
CA PRO A 598 -7.54 -2.97 -1.72
C PRO A 598 -9.06 -3.11 -1.87
N LYS A 599 -9.79 -2.09 -1.42
CA LYS A 599 -11.25 -2.04 -1.18
C LYS A 599 -12.17 -2.46 -2.35
N ASN A 600 -11.66 -3.03 -3.44
CA ASN A 600 -12.37 -3.29 -4.70
C ASN A 600 -12.16 -4.69 -5.32
N GLN A 601 -11.71 -5.73 -4.60
CA GLN A 601 -11.62 -7.08 -5.18
C GLN A 601 -12.61 -8.08 -4.56
N GLN A 602 -13.88 -7.96 -4.95
CA GLN A 602 -14.81 -9.10 -4.91
C GLN A 602 -14.78 -9.78 -6.29
N GLY A 603 -14.44 -11.07 -6.29
CA GLY A 603 -13.93 -11.80 -7.45
C GLY A 603 -14.88 -11.95 -8.65
N GLY A 604 -14.25 -12.21 -9.80
CA GLY A 604 -14.91 -12.68 -11.03
C GLY A 604 -14.69 -11.77 -12.23
N TYR A 605 -13.78 -12.18 -13.12
CA TYR A 605 -13.53 -11.65 -14.47
C TYR A 605 -13.17 -10.15 -14.59
N GLY A 606 -12.02 -9.89 -15.23
CA GLY A 606 -11.43 -8.57 -15.39
C GLY A 606 -12.42 -7.53 -15.90
N THR A 607 -12.83 -6.65 -15.00
CA THR A 607 -13.43 -5.37 -15.34
C THR A 607 -12.28 -4.36 -15.46
N GLN A 608 -12.30 -3.51 -16.50
CA GLN A 608 -11.35 -2.40 -16.66
C GLN A 608 -11.33 -1.60 -15.35
N VAL A 609 -10.17 -1.57 -14.67
CA VAL A 609 -9.99 -0.77 -13.46
C VAL A 609 -10.07 0.70 -13.89
N ASP A 610 -11.12 1.39 -13.47
CA ASP A 610 -11.30 2.82 -13.70
C ASP A 610 -10.44 3.59 -12.69
N TYR A 611 -9.24 3.99 -13.11
CA TYR A 611 -8.24 4.69 -12.29
C TYR A 611 -8.60 6.16 -11.98
N ASP A 612 -9.83 6.58 -12.29
CA ASP A 612 -10.34 7.89 -11.89
C ASP A 612 -10.99 7.89 -10.50
N ASP A 613 -11.35 6.74 -9.93
CA ASP A 613 -11.96 6.65 -8.59
C ASP A 613 -10.98 7.01 -7.45
N ALA A 614 -9.67 6.99 -7.70
CA ALA A 614 -8.62 7.27 -6.72
C ALA A 614 -8.41 8.77 -6.39
N HIS A 615 -9.28 9.66 -6.87
CA HIS A 615 -9.20 11.10 -6.64
C HIS A 615 -10.41 11.70 -5.90
N GLN A 616 -11.18 10.89 -5.17
CA GLN A 616 -12.12 11.46 -4.22
C GLN A 616 -11.35 12.21 -3.12
N SER A 617 -11.61 13.51 -3.00
CA SER A 617 -11.01 14.37 -1.97
C SER A 617 -11.25 13.80 -0.58
N ALA A 618 -10.19 13.67 0.22
CA ALA A 618 -10.22 13.33 1.63
C ALA A 618 -10.87 14.44 2.48
N THR A 619 -12.16 14.66 2.30
CA THR A 619 -13.06 15.41 3.20
C THR A 619 -14.49 14.94 2.91
N GLN A 620 -14.80 13.70 3.25
CA GLN A 620 -16.19 13.29 3.48
C GLN A 620 -16.33 13.01 4.97
N SER A 621 -16.43 14.11 5.73
CA SER A 621 -16.86 14.08 7.13
C SER A 621 -18.21 13.36 7.20
N GLN A 622 -18.23 12.33 8.06
CA GLN A 622 -19.35 11.47 8.38
C GLN A 622 -20.66 12.26 8.52
N ALA A 623 -21.71 11.78 7.85
CA ALA A 623 -23.08 12.13 8.21
C ALA A 623 -23.35 11.61 9.64
N PRO A 624 -23.99 12.38 10.52
CA PRO A 624 -24.38 11.89 11.84
C PRO A 624 -25.39 10.75 11.69
N PRO A 625 -25.32 9.68 12.51
CA PRO A 625 -26.26 8.59 12.44
C PRO A 625 -27.67 9.09 12.81
N SER A 626 -28.62 8.82 11.92
CA SER A 626 -30.05 8.95 12.14
C SER A 626 -30.48 8.17 13.38
N ALA A 627 -31.04 8.87 14.36
CA ALA A 627 -31.62 8.31 15.58
C ALA A 627 -32.85 7.41 15.26
N PRO A 628 -33.11 6.37 16.06
CA PRO A 628 -34.23 5.46 15.84
C PRO A 628 -35.56 6.14 16.17
N THR A 629 -36.50 6.06 15.23
CA THR A 629 -37.90 6.48 15.40
C THR A 629 -38.67 5.48 16.25
N GLY A 630 -39.24 5.95 17.36
CA GLY A 630 -40.30 5.33 18.17
C GLY A 630 -41.27 6.43 18.67
N PRO A 631 -42.53 6.11 19.02
CA PRO A 631 -43.67 6.95 18.65
C PRO A 631 -44.16 7.96 19.72
N SER A 632 -44.60 9.13 19.22
CA SER A 632 -45.83 9.88 19.56
C SER A 632 -46.18 10.27 21.02
N GLN A 633 -46.31 11.60 21.23
CA GLN A 633 -47.18 12.42 22.11
C GLN A 633 -46.34 13.47 22.84
N GLY A 634 -46.63 14.77 22.96
CA GLY A 634 -47.70 15.67 22.54
C GLY A 634 -47.47 17.03 23.25
N TRP A 635 -47.90 18.13 22.62
CA TRP A 635 -48.21 19.46 23.20
C TRP A 635 -47.11 20.37 23.81
N GLY A 636 -46.89 21.53 23.17
CA GLY A 636 -47.15 22.83 23.82
C GLY A 636 -45.99 23.79 24.14
N VAL A 637 -46.05 24.98 23.51
CA VAL A 637 -45.74 26.34 24.06
C VAL A 637 -44.30 26.90 23.92
N GLN A 638 -44.16 27.91 23.04
CA GLN A 638 -43.19 29.05 23.08
C GLN A 638 -43.78 30.22 23.94
N PRO A 639 -43.12 31.39 24.25
CA PRO A 639 -41.89 32.05 23.74
C PRO A 639 -41.09 32.77 24.90
N PRO A 640 -40.35 33.92 24.77
CA PRO A 640 -39.80 34.68 23.63
C PRO A 640 -38.30 35.11 23.73
N ARG A 641 -37.85 35.77 22.64
CA ARG A 641 -36.54 36.36 22.29
C ARG A 641 -36.10 37.61 23.10
N GLY A 642 -34.78 37.85 23.15
CA GLY A 642 -34.12 39.16 23.38
C GLY A 642 -32.59 39.10 23.14
N PRO A 643 -31.87 40.21 22.83
CA PRO A 643 -30.91 40.25 21.70
C PRO A 643 -29.43 40.65 21.99
N ALA A 644 -28.59 40.48 20.95
CA ALA A 644 -27.28 41.11 20.64
C ALA A 644 -26.10 40.83 21.61
N GLY A 645 -24.82 40.74 21.23
CA GLY A 645 -24.01 41.10 20.06
C GLY A 645 -22.52 40.78 20.39
N PRO A 646 -21.53 41.09 19.53
CA PRO A 646 -20.41 40.19 19.20
C PRO A 646 -19.05 40.58 19.81
N GLN A 647 -18.14 39.62 19.99
CA GLN A 647 -16.69 39.88 19.99
C GLN A 647 -15.89 38.58 19.74
N GLY A 648 -15.16 38.56 18.62
CA GLY A 648 -14.30 37.46 18.22
C GLY A 648 -12.86 37.60 18.71
N ARG A 649 -12.15 36.47 18.73
CA ARG A 649 -10.69 36.36 18.68
C ARG A 649 -10.27 35.08 17.93
N PRO A 650 -9.06 35.05 17.34
CA PRO A 650 -8.78 34.34 16.09
C PRO A 650 -8.22 32.92 16.32
N MET A 651 -8.66 31.96 15.50
CA MET A 651 -8.03 30.66 15.35
C MET A 651 -6.93 30.74 14.27
N GLY A 652 -5.76 30.25 14.65
CA GLY A 652 -4.53 30.22 13.86
C GLY A 652 -4.64 29.42 12.57
N GLY A 653 -3.86 29.85 11.58
CA GLY A 653 -3.88 29.39 10.20
C GLY A 653 -3.43 27.95 10.00
N TYR A 654 -4.15 27.27 9.12
CA TYR A 654 -3.72 26.03 8.48
C TYR A 654 -2.69 26.37 7.40
N GLY A 655 -1.51 25.76 7.53
CA GLY A 655 -0.45 25.81 6.52
C GLY A 655 -0.90 25.16 5.22
N ALA A 656 -0.69 25.89 4.13
CA ALA A 656 -0.93 25.44 2.77
C ALA A 656 0.01 24.27 2.41
N SER A 657 -0.57 23.10 2.14
CA SER A 657 0.10 22.02 1.41
C SER A 657 0.30 22.50 -0.03
N THR A 658 1.52 22.93 -0.31
CA THR A 658 1.99 23.22 -1.66
C THR A 658 2.21 21.89 -2.36
N GLY A 659 1.57 21.69 -3.52
CA GLY A 659 1.78 20.53 -4.37
C GLY A 659 3.25 20.47 -4.78
N SER A 660 3.99 19.58 -4.12
CA SER A 660 5.38 19.27 -4.43
C SER A 660 5.44 18.58 -5.78
N ASP A 661 6.20 19.21 -6.67
CA ASP A 661 6.44 18.84 -8.05
C ASP A 661 7.21 17.50 -8.11
N LEU A 662 6.46 16.40 -8.22
CA LEU A 662 6.96 15.03 -8.33
C LEU A 662 7.87 14.78 -9.55
N GLN A 663 7.95 15.75 -10.48
CA GLN A 663 8.63 15.56 -11.76
C GLN A 663 10.12 15.93 -11.73
N ASN A 664 10.59 16.69 -10.74
CA ASN A 664 12.00 17.06 -10.62
C ASN A 664 12.88 16.01 -9.93
N TYR A 665 12.32 14.84 -9.58
CA TYR A 665 12.99 13.78 -8.82
C TYR A 665 13.31 12.51 -9.65
N TYR A 666 13.13 12.54 -10.98
CA TYR A 666 13.40 11.42 -11.88
C TYR A 666 14.47 11.75 -12.92
#